data_AF-H0TA21-F1
#
_entry.id   AF-H0TA21-F1
#
_cell.length_a   1.000
_cell.length_b   1.000
_cell.length_c   1.000
_cell.angle_alpha   90.00
_cell.angle_beta   90.00
_cell.angle_gamma   90.00
#
_symmetry.space_group_name_H-M   'P 1'
#
loop_
_entity.id
_entity.type
_entity.pdbx_description
1 polymer ?
#
loop_
_entity_poly.entity_id
_entity_poly.type
_entity_poly.pdbx_seq_one_letter_code
_entity_poly.pdbx_strand_id
1 'polypeptide(L)'
;MKIRKTDYGTILLHWTLVGATVIAFLTGLRMATEAPGHAWIANNLDWLLPRQRTWTWHMPAGVVLASVAVAYMIYIAKSGLGRRVAIDKMRFKGLLGRRPARLGSISVMLHWVLFIAMGTLIITGGLLFFGVASGYATMMIHWYATWVIPVFLVLHVLVHFSIGGKMQLYRVFRPAPLPPPPPKLDPVELLTMLVEQSEKLEEAEAPPRKPAPAARPAAREPMPAPRRMEEPMRARPEPRVPAGRMRPPAPAKGNSRRRNPTFQANPFMVATAAAIVIGSAMFAADYYAEDTVTVYRIATSDAPTLDGDSSDRVWRNIQPHMVTTNQGDNFDGTGESKVWIKAAHDGTWVYFLVIWEDPTRSLKQLPLIKKADGWHLLQNGFDKGDENDFNEDKFSLLFTTLPITLAADRTFHMSSQPLPDKPATLSGRGIHYTPAPNLYADAWLWKATSGGPTGWMDDDHFGPPAEPTPDQVKGLTPYKGGFAPDPGTANYSDNFVIDREAARLGNRGVRPKRLPKDVAAMTAAMGEINLDPNIGESEGARWFMTEAESVPYSAEADAQTPIGTVVPGVLVSGEFTGDRADIRCAARWAAGHWTLEIARKMDTKSKYDVPIKNGVFMRVAAFDHTQIRHTRQIRPMRLEVQ
;
A
#
# COMPACT_ATOMS: atom_id res chain seq x y z
N MET A 1 37.18 -23.17 16.85
CA MET A 1 36.04 -23.45 15.92
C MET A 1 36.33 -22.80 14.57
N LYS A 2 35.97 -23.41 13.42
CA LYS A 2 36.01 -22.71 12.12
C LYS A 2 34.98 -21.57 12.12
N ILE A 3 35.40 -20.36 11.72
CA ILE A 3 34.52 -19.19 11.63
C ILE A 3 33.55 -19.39 10.46
N ARG A 4 32.23 -19.37 10.75
CA ARG A 4 31.21 -19.36 9.69
C ARG A 4 31.20 -17.97 9.02
N LYS A 5 31.28 -17.96 7.69
CA LYS A 5 31.24 -16.79 6.81
C LYS A 5 30.16 -16.99 5.74
N THR A 6 29.77 -15.93 5.06
CA THR A 6 28.82 -15.96 3.94
C THR A 6 29.42 -15.24 2.74
N ASP A 7 29.08 -15.68 1.53
CA ASP A 7 29.50 -15.01 0.29
C ASP A 7 28.92 -13.57 0.21
N TYR A 8 29.73 -12.63 -0.29
CA TYR A 8 29.39 -11.20 -0.28
C TYR A 8 28.09 -10.86 -1.03
N GLY A 9 27.79 -11.57 -2.13
CA GLY A 9 26.55 -11.37 -2.89
C GLY A 9 25.30 -11.79 -2.10
N THR A 10 25.33 -12.95 -1.41
CA THR A 10 24.25 -13.30 -0.46
C THR A 10 24.12 -12.27 0.66
N ILE A 11 25.22 -11.73 1.19
CA ILE A 11 25.17 -10.71 2.26
C ILE A 11 24.45 -9.44 1.78
N LEU A 12 24.85 -8.87 0.65
CA LEU A 12 24.23 -7.65 0.13
C LEU A 12 22.74 -7.87 -0.19
N LEU A 13 22.41 -8.89 -1.00
CA LEU A 13 21.02 -9.17 -1.38
C LEU A 13 20.14 -9.46 -0.15
N HIS A 14 20.68 -10.11 0.88
CA HIS A 14 19.97 -10.35 2.14
C HIS A 14 19.64 -9.06 2.88
N TRP A 15 20.63 -8.17 3.05
CA TRP A 15 20.40 -6.93 3.81
C TRP A 15 19.56 -5.91 3.04
N THR A 16 19.65 -5.87 1.70
CA THR A 16 18.70 -5.08 0.89
C THR A 16 17.28 -5.63 1.01
N LEU A 17 17.09 -6.97 0.94
CA LEU A 17 15.80 -7.61 1.16
C LEU A 17 15.23 -7.29 2.55
N VAL A 18 16.03 -7.43 3.61
CA VAL A 18 15.60 -7.16 5.00
C VAL A 18 15.25 -5.67 5.17
N GLY A 19 16.09 -4.75 4.69
CA GLY A 19 15.84 -3.30 4.81
C GLY A 19 14.55 -2.88 4.09
N ALA A 20 14.36 -3.31 2.85
CA ALA A 20 13.15 -3.01 2.09
C ALA A 20 11.90 -3.69 2.70
N THR A 21 12.02 -4.91 3.23
CA THR A 21 10.91 -5.59 3.92
C THR A 21 10.47 -4.83 5.17
N VAL A 22 11.41 -4.33 6.00
CA VAL A 22 11.09 -3.55 7.19
C VAL A 22 10.41 -2.23 6.83
N ILE A 23 10.90 -1.52 5.81
CA ILE A 23 10.27 -0.27 5.33
C ILE A 23 8.87 -0.55 4.81
N ALA A 24 8.68 -1.53 3.92
CA ALA A 24 7.39 -1.90 3.35
C ALA A 24 6.38 -2.34 4.43
N PHE A 25 6.81 -3.13 5.42
CA PHE A 25 5.96 -3.60 6.52
C PHE A 25 5.49 -2.45 7.43
N LEU A 26 6.40 -1.58 7.89
CA LEU A 26 6.05 -0.47 8.78
C LEU A 26 5.21 0.61 8.07
N THR A 27 5.48 0.87 6.79
CA THR A 27 4.65 1.78 5.99
C THR A 27 3.30 1.17 5.62
N GLY A 28 3.24 -0.13 5.33
CA GLY A 28 1.99 -0.86 5.08
C GLY A 28 1.08 -0.91 6.31
N LEU A 29 1.64 -1.13 7.50
CA LEU A 29 0.89 -1.01 8.76
C LEU A 29 0.38 0.42 9.00
N ARG A 30 1.14 1.46 8.63
CA ARG A 30 0.63 2.84 8.67
C ARG A 30 -0.49 3.07 7.66
N MET A 31 -0.39 2.54 6.45
CA MET A 31 -1.49 2.60 5.46
C MET A 31 -2.74 1.87 5.94
N ALA A 32 -2.57 0.79 6.71
CA ALA A 32 -3.66 0.04 7.31
C ALA A 32 -4.36 0.76 8.47
N THR A 33 -3.81 1.83 9.07
CA THR A 33 -4.58 2.63 10.06
C THR A 33 -5.76 3.38 9.42
N GLU A 34 -5.72 3.56 8.10
CA GLU A 34 -6.75 4.25 7.31
C GLU A 34 -7.73 3.27 6.63
N ALA A 35 -7.85 2.05 7.15
CA ALA A 35 -8.69 0.99 6.61
C ALA A 35 -9.84 0.62 7.57
N PRO A 36 -11.01 0.18 7.05
CA PRO A 36 -12.11 -0.33 7.88
C PRO A 36 -11.64 -1.40 8.87
N GLY A 37 -12.16 -1.38 10.09
CA GLY A 37 -11.83 -2.34 11.16
C GLY A 37 -10.39 -2.31 11.71
N HIS A 38 -9.48 -1.52 11.14
CA HIS A 38 -8.05 -1.57 11.48
C HIS A 38 -7.54 -0.45 12.39
N ALA A 39 -8.41 0.41 12.93
CA ALA A 39 -8.06 1.49 13.86
C ALA A 39 -7.28 1.04 15.11
N TRP A 40 -7.40 -0.23 15.52
CA TRP A 40 -6.61 -0.82 16.60
C TRP A 40 -5.09 -0.71 16.36
N ILE A 41 -4.65 -0.67 15.11
CA ILE A 41 -3.23 -0.52 14.73
C ILE A 41 -2.70 0.84 15.20
N ALA A 42 -3.44 1.93 14.96
CA ALA A 42 -3.07 3.25 15.47
C ALA A 42 -3.03 3.26 17.00
N ASN A 43 -4.11 2.76 17.62
CA ASN A 43 -4.31 2.79 19.07
C ASN A 43 -3.23 2.01 19.87
N ASN A 44 -2.58 1.01 19.27
CA ASN A 44 -1.59 0.16 19.94
C ASN A 44 -0.15 0.33 19.42
N LEU A 45 0.04 0.76 18.17
CA LEU A 45 1.33 0.70 17.47
C LEU A 45 1.81 2.05 16.88
N ASP A 46 1.07 3.16 16.99
CA ASP A 46 1.46 4.46 16.39
C ASP A 46 2.93 4.86 16.64
N TRP A 47 3.43 4.63 17.86
CA TRP A 47 4.79 4.94 18.29
C TRP A 47 5.90 4.24 17.46
N LEU A 48 5.57 3.13 16.80
CA LEU A 48 6.45 2.33 15.96
C LEU A 48 6.31 2.68 14.46
N LEU A 49 5.23 3.37 14.08
CA LEU A 49 4.82 3.56 12.69
C LEU A 49 5.26 4.93 12.13
N PRO A 50 5.80 5.00 10.90
CA PRO A 50 6.24 6.26 10.31
C PRO A 50 5.08 7.25 10.23
N ARG A 51 5.23 8.44 10.82
CA ARG A 51 4.19 9.50 10.87
C ARG A 51 4.13 10.38 9.60
N GLN A 52 5.11 10.24 8.70
CA GLN A 52 5.27 11.07 7.51
C GLN A 52 5.83 10.24 6.36
N ARG A 53 5.58 10.69 5.11
CA ARG A 53 6.17 10.14 3.88
C ARG A 53 5.88 8.65 3.63
N THR A 54 4.76 8.14 4.14
CA THR A 54 4.38 6.72 4.11
C THR A 54 4.42 6.13 2.69
N TRP A 55 3.67 6.71 1.75
CA TRP A 55 3.64 6.26 0.34
C TRP A 55 4.98 6.39 -0.38
N THR A 56 5.72 7.48 -0.14
CA THR A 56 7.03 7.75 -0.75
C THR A 56 8.15 6.86 -0.20
N TRP A 57 7.90 6.11 0.88
CA TRP A 57 8.76 5.02 1.34
C TRP A 57 8.23 3.64 0.95
N HIS A 58 6.92 3.41 0.97
CA HIS A 58 6.30 2.13 0.63
C HIS A 58 6.54 1.74 -0.83
N MET A 59 6.29 2.65 -1.78
CA MET A 59 6.36 2.33 -3.21
C MET A 59 7.79 2.02 -3.68
N PRO A 60 8.83 2.82 -3.34
CA PRO A 60 10.21 2.44 -3.65
C PRO A 60 10.66 1.15 -2.94
N ALA A 61 10.18 0.87 -1.72
CA ALA A 61 10.46 -0.39 -1.05
C ALA A 61 9.87 -1.58 -1.83
N GLY A 62 8.65 -1.47 -2.37
CA GLY A 62 8.03 -2.46 -3.26
C GLY A 62 8.86 -2.72 -4.53
N VAL A 63 9.29 -1.65 -5.22
CA VAL A 63 10.16 -1.76 -6.41
C VAL A 63 11.50 -2.43 -6.07
N VAL A 64 12.10 -2.10 -4.92
CA VAL A 64 13.33 -2.74 -4.44
C VAL A 64 13.09 -4.22 -4.10
N LEU A 65 11.98 -4.58 -3.45
CA LEU A 65 11.65 -5.98 -3.16
C LEU A 65 11.48 -6.82 -4.45
N ALA A 66 10.76 -6.31 -5.45
CA ALA A 66 10.62 -6.95 -6.74
C ALA A 66 11.97 -7.13 -7.46
N SER A 67 12.77 -6.06 -7.52
CA SER A 67 14.11 -6.07 -8.14
C SER A 67 15.07 -7.04 -7.44
N VAL A 68 15.06 -7.06 -6.10
CA VAL A 68 15.89 -7.96 -5.28
C VAL A 68 15.43 -9.41 -5.37
N ALA A 69 14.12 -9.69 -5.50
CA ALA A 69 13.62 -11.04 -5.70
C ALA A 69 14.15 -11.65 -7.03
N VAL A 70 14.08 -10.90 -8.13
CA VAL A 70 14.65 -11.33 -9.42
C VAL A 70 16.16 -11.48 -9.34
N ALA A 71 16.86 -10.52 -8.72
CA ALA A 71 18.30 -10.63 -8.49
C ALA A 71 18.68 -11.86 -7.66
N TYR A 72 17.91 -12.22 -6.63
CA TYR A 72 18.17 -13.42 -5.81
C TYR A 72 18.03 -14.71 -6.62
N MET A 73 16.98 -14.83 -7.45
CA MET A 73 16.79 -15.99 -8.32
C MET A 73 17.96 -16.16 -9.29
N ILE A 74 18.35 -15.07 -9.98
CA ILE A 74 19.50 -15.05 -10.90
C ILE A 74 20.80 -15.35 -10.16
N TYR A 75 21.01 -14.77 -8.98
CA TYR A 75 22.21 -15.00 -8.19
C TYR A 75 22.34 -16.46 -7.78
N ILE A 76 21.30 -17.06 -7.20
CA ILE A 76 21.29 -18.46 -6.75
C ILE A 76 21.54 -19.43 -7.91
N ALA A 77 20.96 -19.15 -9.09
CA ALA A 77 21.17 -19.94 -10.30
C ALA A 77 22.61 -19.84 -10.84
N LYS A 78 23.15 -18.61 -10.98
CA LYS A 78 24.49 -18.36 -11.56
C LYS A 78 25.64 -18.70 -10.60
N SER A 79 25.41 -18.70 -9.29
CA SER A 79 26.42 -19.00 -8.25
C SER A 79 26.53 -20.49 -7.88
N GLY A 80 25.69 -21.36 -8.46
CA GLY A 80 25.63 -22.79 -8.09
C GLY A 80 24.99 -23.06 -6.73
N LEU A 81 24.40 -22.06 -6.09
CA LEU A 81 23.88 -22.13 -4.72
C LEU A 81 22.49 -22.78 -4.62
N GLY A 82 21.87 -23.21 -5.72
CA GLY A 82 20.53 -23.81 -5.77
C GLY A 82 20.27 -24.95 -4.77
N ARG A 83 21.29 -25.74 -4.40
CA ARG A 83 21.18 -26.77 -3.33
C ARG A 83 20.81 -26.21 -1.94
N ARG A 84 20.91 -24.89 -1.72
CA ARG A 84 20.42 -24.19 -0.50
C ARG A 84 18.89 -24.13 -0.43
N VAL A 85 18.19 -24.16 -1.57
CA VAL A 85 16.72 -23.99 -1.66
C VAL A 85 16.00 -25.14 -2.37
N ALA A 86 16.72 -26.09 -2.98
CA ALA A 86 16.11 -27.24 -3.66
C ALA A 86 15.17 -28.06 -2.75
N ILE A 87 13.92 -28.22 -3.20
CA ILE A 87 12.99 -29.22 -2.68
C ILE A 87 13.33 -30.56 -3.34
N ASP A 88 13.56 -31.59 -2.54
CA ASP A 88 13.83 -32.95 -3.02
C ASP A 88 13.23 -34.00 -2.05
N LYS A 89 13.19 -35.26 -2.48
CA LYS A 89 12.64 -36.37 -1.67
C LYS A 89 13.42 -36.59 -0.36
N MET A 90 14.67 -36.15 -0.25
CA MET A 90 15.47 -36.22 0.99
C MET A 90 15.11 -35.09 1.95
N ARG A 91 14.69 -33.90 1.50
CA ARG A 91 14.14 -32.85 2.35
C ARG A 91 12.84 -33.29 3.04
N PHE A 92 11.91 -33.88 2.28
CA PHE A 92 10.67 -34.41 2.86
C PHE A 92 10.94 -35.52 3.89
N LYS A 93 11.75 -36.54 3.54
CA LYS A 93 12.19 -37.57 4.52
C LYS A 93 12.96 -36.96 5.70
N GLY A 94 13.70 -35.89 5.47
CA GLY A 94 14.49 -35.16 6.46
C GLY A 94 13.66 -34.51 7.56
N LEU A 95 12.40 -34.14 7.31
CA LEU A 95 11.49 -33.59 8.33
C LEU A 95 11.22 -34.58 9.47
N LEU A 96 11.14 -35.88 9.18
CA LEU A 96 11.02 -36.96 10.16
C LEU A 96 12.38 -37.47 10.67
N GLY A 97 13.49 -36.93 10.15
CA GLY A 97 14.85 -37.38 10.42
C GLY A 97 15.47 -36.85 11.72
N ARG A 98 16.74 -37.25 11.95
CA ARG A 98 17.58 -36.78 13.06
C ARG A 98 17.68 -35.24 13.05
N ARG A 99 17.78 -34.63 14.25
CA ARG A 99 17.73 -33.16 14.47
C ARG A 99 18.45 -32.28 13.43
N PRO A 100 19.69 -32.58 12.96
CA PRO A 100 20.35 -31.76 11.93
C PRO A 100 19.66 -31.82 10.56
N ALA A 101 19.20 -32.99 10.13
CA ALA A 101 18.45 -33.17 8.88
C ALA A 101 17.08 -32.50 8.96
N ARG A 102 16.41 -32.61 10.11
CA ARG A 102 15.12 -31.94 10.37
C ARG A 102 15.23 -30.42 10.32
N LEU A 103 16.18 -29.83 11.05
CA LEU A 103 16.41 -28.38 11.03
C LEU A 103 16.84 -27.88 9.64
N GLY A 104 17.68 -28.63 8.93
CA GLY A 104 18.05 -28.31 7.55
C GLY A 104 16.86 -28.35 6.58
N SER A 105 15.92 -29.25 6.78
CA SER A 105 14.73 -29.40 5.93
C SER A 105 13.66 -28.35 6.25
N ILE A 106 13.39 -28.10 7.55
CA ILE A 106 12.57 -26.96 8.00
C ILE A 106 13.13 -25.64 7.46
N SER A 107 14.45 -25.45 7.47
CA SER A 107 15.06 -24.26 6.91
C SER A 107 14.76 -24.11 5.41
N VAL A 108 14.79 -25.18 4.61
CA VAL A 108 14.40 -25.10 3.18
C VAL A 108 12.91 -24.78 3.04
N MET A 109 12.02 -25.43 3.79
CA MET A 109 10.57 -25.15 3.75
C MET A 109 10.26 -23.68 4.08
N LEU A 110 10.93 -23.11 5.10
CA LEU A 110 10.79 -21.69 5.45
C LEU A 110 11.20 -20.75 4.31
N HIS A 111 12.24 -21.07 3.52
CA HIS A 111 12.57 -20.24 2.34
C HIS A 111 11.42 -20.24 1.32
N TRP A 112 10.75 -21.37 1.10
CA TRP A 112 9.61 -21.44 0.18
C TRP A 112 8.36 -20.74 0.72
N VAL A 113 8.11 -20.79 2.02
CA VAL A 113 7.06 -19.97 2.67
C VAL A 113 7.33 -18.48 2.44
N LEU A 114 8.59 -18.03 2.60
CA LEU A 114 8.96 -16.65 2.26
C LEU A 114 8.80 -16.35 0.77
N PHE A 115 9.25 -17.24 -0.14
CA PHE A 115 9.16 -17.00 -1.58
C PHE A 115 7.70 -16.90 -2.06
N ILE A 116 6.81 -17.74 -1.53
CA ILE A 116 5.38 -17.67 -1.82
C ILE A 116 4.79 -16.38 -1.26
N ALA A 117 4.99 -16.08 0.04
CA ALA A 117 4.44 -14.86 0.65
C ALA A 117 4.95 -13.58 -0.02
N MET A 118 6.26 -13.49 -0.29
CA MET A 118 6.87 -12.35 -0.98
C MET A 118 6.40 -12.24 -2.44
N GLY A 119 6.24 -13.36 -3.15
CA GLY A 119 5.64 -13.38 -4.48
C GLY A 119 4.20 -12.87 -4.49
N THR A 120 3.38 -13.36 -3.57
CA THR A 120 2.00 -12.88 -3.36
C THR A 120 1.97 -11.39 -3.06
N LEU A 121 2.83 -10.88 -2.16
CA LEU A 121 2.90 -9.46 -1.81
C LEU A 121 3.33 -8.58 -2.98
N ILE A 122 4.33 -9.00 -3.78
CA ILE A 122 4.78 -8.27 -4.98
C ILE A 122 3.67 -8.25 -6.04
N ILE A 123 3.01 -9.38 -6.30
CA ILE A 123 1.95 -9.49 -7.31
C ILE A 123 0.72 -8.67 -6.90
N THR A 124 0.21 -8.86 -5.68
CA THR A 124 -0.95 -8.09 -5.19
C THR A 124 -0.63 -6.61 -5.03
N GLY A 125 0.55 -6.25 -4.52
CA GLY A 125 0.98 -4.84 -4.44
C GLY A 125 1.03 -4.17 -5.81
N GLY A 126 1.50 -4.88 -6.84
CA GLY A 126 1.47 -4.42 -8.23
C GLY A 126 0.04 -4.27 -8.78
N LEU A 127 -0.84 -5.26 -8.55
CA LEU A 127 -2.24 -5.23 -8.99
C LEU A 127 -3.05 -4.11 -8.34
N LEU A 128 -2.79 -3.82 -7.06
CA LEU A 128 -3.35 -2.66 -6.34
C LEU A 128 -2.80 -1.35 -6.91
N PHE A 129 -1.47 -1.26 -7.10
CA PHE A 129 -0.81 -0.04 -7.58
C PHE A 129 -1.24 0.36 -8.98
N PHE A 130 -1.30 -0.58 -9.92
CA PHE A 130 -1.67 -0.34 -11.33
C PHE A 130 -3.18 -0.33 -11.57
N GLY A 131 -4.04 -0.36 -10.54
CA GLY A 131 -5.51 -0.37 -10.68
C GLY A 131 -6.12 -1.68 -11.22
N VAL A 132 -5.34 -2.49 -11.95
CA VAL A 132 -5.74 -3.73 -12.67
C VAL A 132 -6.61 -4.68 -11.82
N ALA A 133 -6.38 -4.76 -10.52
CA ALA A 133 -7.32 -5.41 -9.60
C ALA A 133 -7.25 -4.74 -8.21
N SER A 134 -7.66 -3.47 -8.11
CA SER A 134 -7.62 -2.69 -6.87
C SER A 134 -8.66 -3.08 -5.79
N GLY A 135 -9.58 -3.99 -6.09
CA GLY A 135 -10.70 -4.35 -5.21
C GLY A 135 -10.36 -5.13 -3.92
N TYR A 136 -11.39 -5.34 -3.09
CA TYR A 136 -11.32 -5.91 -1.74
C TYR A 136 -10.55 -7.24 -1.67
N ALA A 137 -10.80 -8.16 -2.59
CA ALA A 137 -10.16 -9.48 -2.61
C ALA A 137 -8.62 -9.38 -2.71
N THR A 138 -8.11 -8.54 -3.61
CA THR A 138 -6.66 -8.32 -3.77
C THR A 138 -6.06 -7.68 -2.52
N MET A 139 -6.78 -6.71 -1.93
CA MET A 139 -6.39 -6.04 -0.70
C MET A 139 -6.28 -7.01 0.49
N MET A 140 -7.25 -7.91 0.64
CA MET A 140 -7.25 -8.93 1.71
C MET A 140 -6.13 -9.96 1.51
N ILE A 141 -5.85 -10.40 0.27
CA ILE A 141 -4.73 -11.31 0.00
C ILE A 141 -3.39 -10.63 0.36
N HIS A 142 -3.22 -9.34 0.04
CA HIS A 142 -2.03 -8.57 0.43
C HIS A 142 -1.91 -8.45 1.96
N TRP A 143 -3.02 -8.14 2.64
CA TRP A 143 -3.09 -8.00 4.09
C TRP A 143 -2.72 -9.31 4.81
N TYR A 144 -3.36 -10.43 4.48
CA TYR A 144 -3.06 -11.71 5.12
C TYR A 144 -1.66 -12.24 4.78
N ALA A 145 -1.16 -12.01 3.56
CA ALA A 145 0.22 -12.36 3.20
C ALA A 145 1.26 -11.55 4.00
N THR A 146 0.95 -10.31 4.38
CA THR A 146 1.83 -9.45 5.19
C THR A 146 2.14 -10.07 6.56
N TRP A 147 1.16 -10.71 7.19
CA TRP A 147 1.32 -11.37 8.50
C TRP A 147 2.19 -12.63 8.49
N VAL A 148 2.46 -13.22 7.31
CA VAL A 148 3.43 -14.32 7.18
C VAL A 148 4.86 -13.84 7.45
N ILE A 149 5.16 -12.56 7.15
CA ILE A 149 6.52 -11.99 7.27
C ILE A 149 7.07 -11.97 8.71
N PRO A 150 6.38 -11.42 9.73
CA PRO A 150 6.89 -11.45 11.11
C PRO A 150 6.99 -12.87 11.67
N VAL A 151 6.04 -13.75 11.35
CA VAL A 151 6.07 -15.17 11.76
C VAL A 151 7.27 -15.90 11.14
N PHE A 152 7.49 -15.71 9.83
CA PHE A 152 8.68 -16.22 9.15
C PHE A 152 9.97 -15.69 9.78
N LEU A 153 10.06 -14.38 10.09
CA LEU A 153 11.27 -13.77 10.64
C LEU A 153 11.67 -14.42 11.97
N VAL A 154 10.71 -14.60 12.89
CA VAL A 154 10.94 -15.28 14.18
C VAL A 154 11.40 -16.72 13.95
N LEU A 155 10.68 -17.50 13.14
CA LEU A 155 11.01 -18.90 12.86
C LEU A 155 12.37 -19.06 12.15
N HIS A 156 12.70 -18.17 11.21
CA HIS A 156 13.96 -18.14 10.48
C HIS A 156 15.16 -17.93 11.42
N VAL A 157 15.06 -16.95 12.32
CA VAL A 157 16.10 -16.68 13.33
C VAL A 157 16.23 -17.85 14.31
N LEU A 158 15.12 -18.39 14.83
CA LEU A 158 15.13 -19.52 15.77
C LEU A 158 15.70 -20.80 15.13
N VAL A 159 15.37 -21.11 13.88
CA VAL A 159 15.91 -22.26 13.15
C VAL A 159 17.40 -22.07 12.85
N HIS A 160 17.84 -20.88 12.44
CA HIS A 160 19.27 -20.62 12.26
C HIS A 160 20.06 -20.62 13.58
N PHE A 161 19.52 -20.10 14.68
CA PHE A 161 20.12 -20.27 16.00
C PHE A 161 20.22 -21.76 16.39
N SER A 162 19.18 -22.55 16.10
CA SER A 162 19.17 -24.01 16.35
C SER A 162 20.18 -24.80 15.50
N ILE A 163 20.68 -24.24 14.39
CA ILE A 163 21.64 -24.87 13.45
C ILE A 163 23.12 -24.56 13.82
N GLY A 164 23.39 -23.65 14.75
CA GLY A 164 24.77 -23.38 15.18
C GLY A 164 24.99 -22.22 16.15
N GLY A 165 23.99 -21.88 16.95
CA GLY A 165 24.02 -20.82 17.95
C GLY A 165 24.33 -19.44 17.39
N LYS A 166 24.86 -18.56 18.26
CA LYS A 166 25.25 -17.18 17.91
C LYS A 166 26.15 -17.11 16.67
N MET A 167 27.06 -18.08 16.50
CA MET A 167 27.99 -18.14 15.35
C MET A 167 27.32 -18.46 14.01
N GLN A 168 26.13 -19.07 13.99
CA GLN A 168 25.33 -19.25 12.78
C GLN A 168 24.52 -18.00 12.41
N LEU A 169 24.20 -17.13 13.39
CA LEU A 169 23.59 -15.83 13.12
C LEU A 169 24.64 -14.83 12.60
N TYR A 170 25.78 -14.69 13.27
CA TYR A 170 26.84 -13.74 12.87
C TYR A 170 27.46 -13.98 11.48
N ARG A 171 27.14 -15.08 10.79
CA ARG A 171 27.63 -15.35 9.43
C ARG A 171 27.20 -14.30 8.41
N VAL A 172 26.04 -13.64 8.59
CA VAL A 172 25.51 -12.64 7.63
C VAL A 172 26.18 -11.27 7.74
N PHE A 173 27.11 -11.10 8.68
CA PHE A 173 27.98 -9.93 8.83
C PHE A 173 29.45 -10.24 8.50
N ARG A 174 29.76 -11.45 8.01
CA ARG A 174 31.13 -11.96 7.85
C ARG A 174 31.39 -12.39 6.41
N PRO A 175 31.83 -11.48 5.53
CA PRO A 175 31.99 -11.77 4.11
C PRO A 175 33.12 -12.77 3.82
N ALA A 176 32.93 -13.49 2.72
CA ALA A 176 33.90 -14.35 2.05
C ALA A 176 33.74 -14.21 0.52
N PRO A 177 34.76 -14.62 -0.26
CA PRO A 177 34.57 -14.89 -1.69
C PRO A 177 33.48 -15.95 -1.91
N LEU A 178 32.81 -15.90 -3.06
CA LEU A 178 31.95 -16.99 -3.51
C LEU A 178 32.85 -18.24 -3.75
N PRO A 179 32.55 -19.41 -3.15
CA PRO A 179 33.28 -20.63 -3.47
C PRO A 179 33.05 -21.00 -4.95
N PRO A 180 34.03 -21.61 -5.64
CA PRO A 180 33.81 -22.08 -7.01
C PRO A 180 32.64 -23.07 -7.04
N PRO A 181 31.81 -23.08 -8.09
CA PRO A 181 30.80 -24.10 -8.26
C PRO A 181 31.49 -25.48 -8.28
N PRO A 182 30.87 -26.53 -7.69
CA PRO A 182 31.45 -27.87 -7.75
C PRO A 182 31.62 -28.26 -9.22
N PRO A 183 32.73 -28.94 -9.58
CA PRO A 183 32.94 -29.39 -10.95
C PRO A 183 31.76 -30.24 -11.40
N LYS A 184 31.38 -30.09 -12.68
CA LYS A 184 30.51 -31.07 -13.32
C LYS A 184 31.34 -32.34 -13.45
N LEU A 185 31.09 -33.31 -12.57
CA LEU A 185 31.64 -34.66 -12.70
C LEU A 185 31.34 -35.17 -14.10
N ASP A 186 32.35 -35.70 -14.77
CA ASP A 186 32.16 -36.35 -16.06
C ASP A 186 31.29 -37.61 -15.86
N PRO A 187 30.29 -37.92 -16.72
CA PRO A 187 29.57 -39.19 -16.65
C PRO A 187 30.50 -40.42 -16.59
N VAL A 188 31.68 -40.36 -17.24
CA VAL A 188 32.70 -41.41 -17.18
C VAL A 188 33.38 -41.47 -15.80
N GLU A 189 33.71 -40.31 -15.21
CA GLU A 189 34.29 -40.18 -13.87
C GLU A 189 33.30 -40.62 -12.77
N LEU A 190 32.01 -40.36 -12.96
CA LEU A 190 30.93 -40.87 -12.10
C LEU A 190 30.77 -42.40 -12.20
N LEU A 191 30.95 -42.97 -13.40
CA LEU A 191 30.92 -44.41 -13.61
C LEU A 191 32.14 -45.09 -12.99
N THR A 192 33.36 -44.58 -13.16
CA THR A 192 34.54 -45.16 -12.50
C THR A 192 34.48 -45.02 -10.99
N MET A 193 34.01 -43.89 -10.44
CA MET A 193 33.80 -43.75 -9.00
C MET A 193 32.73 -44.71 -8.45
N LEU A 194 31.70 -45.06 -9.23
CA LEU A 194 30.71 -46.06 -8.84
C LEU A 194 31.30 -47.49 -8.88
N VAL A 195 32.07 -47.83 -9.93
CA VAL A 195 32.76 -49.12 -10.06
C VAL A 195 33.78 -49.31 -8.92
N GLU A 196 34.62 -48.32 -8.68
CA GLU A 196 35.55 -48.29 -7.55
C GLU A 196 34.86 -48.41 -6.17
N GLN A 197 33.58 -48.04 -6.08
CA GLN A 197 32.79 -48.14 -4.85
C GLN A 197 32.09 -49.50 -4.73
N SER A 198 31.69 -50.14 -5.83
CA SER A 198 31.24 -51.54 -5.80
C SER A 198 32.40 -52.49 -5.51
N GLU A 199 33.56 -52.32 -6.14
CA GLU A 199 34.75 -53.15 -5.90
C GLU A 199 35.18 -53.11 -4.42
N LYS A 200 35.16 -51.93 -3.79
CA LYS A 200 35.45 -51.76 -2.35
C LYS A 200 34.37 -52.30 -1.41
N LEU A 201 33.16 -52.60 -1.91
CA LEU A 201 32.12 -53.30 -1.15
C LEU A 201 32.26 -54.82 -1.32
N GLU A 202 32.59 -55.30 -2.53
CA GLU A 202 32.89 -56.71 -2.80
C GLU A 202 34.16 -57.18 -2.06
N GLU A 203 35.22 -56.37 -1.99
CA GLU A 203 36.39 -56.65 -1.13
C GLU A 203 36.04 -56.68 0.37
N ALA A 204 35.01 -55.94 0.80
CA ALA A 204 34.58 -55.89 2.20
C ALA A 204 33.65 -57.05 2.60
N GLU A 205 32.97 -57.68 1.64
CA GLU A 205 32.15 -58.89 1.85
C GLU A 205 32.94 -60.20 1.59
N ALA A 206 34.16 -60.12 1.06
CA ALA A 206 35.02 -61.27 0.81
C ALA A 206 35.43 -62.00 2.12
N PRO A 207 35.17 -63.32 2.25
CA PRO A 207 35.42 -64.04 3.50
C PRO A 207 36.93 -64.29 3.76
N PRO A 208 37.40 -64.20 5.02
CA PRO A 208 38.82 -64.26 5.34
C PRO A 208 39.43 -65.66 5.09
N ARG A 209 40.58 -65.69 4.40
CA ARG A 209 41.37 -66.92 4.20
C ARG A 209 41.91 -67.45 5.52
N LYS A 210 41.79 -68.77 5.74
CA LYS A 210 42.29 -69.45 6.95
C LYS A 210 43.83 -69.45 7.01
N PRO A 211 44.45 -69.27 8.19
CA PRO A 211 45.90 -69.33 8.35
C PRO A 211 46.43 -70.77 8.41
N ALA A 212 47.70 -70.94 8.04
CA ALA A 212 48.49 -72.16 8.24
C ALA A 212 49.34 -72.07 9.54
N PRO A 213 49.73 -73.20 10.18
CA PRO A 213 50.33 -73.20 11.52
C PRO A 213 51.83 -72.81 11.56
N ALA A 214 52.33 -72.51 12.76
CA ALA A 214 53.61 -71.83 12.99
C ALA A 214 54.75 -72.73 13.52
N ALA A 215 55.99 -72.24 13.38
CA ALA A 215 57.21 -72.76 14.03
C ALA A 215 57.97 -71.63 14.77
N ARG A 216 58.85 -72.00 15.71
CA ARG A 216 59.32 -71.16 16.85
C ARG A 216 60.65 -70.37 16.63
N PRO A 217 61.06 -69.45 17.56
CA PRO A 217 61.87 -68.27 17.22
C PRO A 217 63.22 -68.08 17.96
N ALA A 218 63.99 -67.06 17.54
CA ALA A 218 65.03 -66.30 18.28
C ALA A 218 65.37 -65.01 17.46
N ALA A 219 65.86 -63.87 17.98
CA ALA A 219 65.91 -63.27 19.33
C ALA A 219 66.13 -61.73 19.23
N ARG A 220 66.10 -61.03 20.38
CA ARG A 220 66.36 -59.57 20.62
C ARG A 220 67.87 -59.21 20.49
N GLU A 221 68.40 -57.97 20.41
CA GLU A 221 67.99 -56.54 20.33
C GLU A 221 69.26 -55.71 19.89
N PRO A 222 69.50 -54.40 20.16
CA PRO A 222 68.87 -53.17 19.63
C PRO A 222 69.87 -52.17 18.95
N MET A 223 69.39 -50.98 18.55
CA MET A 223 70.17 -49.75 18.22
C MET A 223 70.49 -48.90 19.51
N PRO A 224 71.23 -47.74 19.54
CA PRO A 224 71.58 -46.77 18.46
C PRO A 224 72.90 -45.92 18.52
N ALA A 225 73.18 -45.12 17.44
CA ALA A 225 73.74 -43.74 17.44
C ALA A 225 75.24 -43.45 17.87
N PRO A 226 75.79 -42.20 17.78
CA PRO A 226 75.95 -41.35 16.57
C PRO A 226 77.27 -40.50 16.45
N ARG A 227 77.43 -39.72 15.34
CA ARG A 227 78.28 -38.50 15.12
C ARG A 227 79.81 -38.69 14.92
N ARG A 228 80.43 -38.15 13.83
CA ARG A 228 80.89 -36.75 13.48
C ARG A 228 82.28 -36.45 14.09
N MET A 229 83.27 -35.76 13.49
CA MET A 229 83.38 -34.89 12.29
C MET A 229 84.53 -35.42 11.37
N GLU A 230 85.33 -34.75 10.52
CA GLU A 230 85.56 -33.36 10.03
C GLU A 230 86.33 -33.41 8.65
N GLU A 231 86.90 -32.31 8.13
CA GLU A 231 87.61 -32.18 6.81
C GLU A 231 88.86 -31.26 6.90
N PRO A 232 89.85 -31.24 5.96
CA PRO A 232 89.92 -30.13 4.96
C PRO A 232 90.67 -30.41 3.60
N MET A 233 90.64 -29.40 2.69
CA MET A 233 91.13 -29.38 1.28
C MET A 233 92.62 -29.02 1.03
N ARG A 234 93.17 -29.29 -0.19
CA ARG A 234 93.82 -28.28 -1.11
C ARG A 234 94.34 -28.73 -2.51
N ALA A 235 93.83 -28.07 -3.57
CA ALA A 235 94.51 -27.41 -4.74
C ALA A 235 95.23 -28.10 -5.96
N ARG A 236 94.71 -27.78 -7.18
CA ARG A 236 95.40 -27.41 -8.49
C ARG A 236 96.14 -28.47 -9.37
N PRO A 237 96.46 -28.22 -10.68
CA PRO A 237 95.79 -27.40 -11.75
C PRO A 237 95.85 -27.91 -13.26
N GLU A 238 94.84 -27.56 -14.11
CA GLU A 238 94.89 -27.21 -15.58
C GLU A 238 95.47 -28.18 -16.69
N PRO A 239 95.40 -27.92 -18.05
CA PRO A 239 94.61 -26.94 -18.88
C PRO A 239 93.98 -27.44 -20.25
N ARG A 240 93.22 -26.54 -20.92
CA ARG A 240 93.01 -26.34 -22.41
C ARG A 240 91.99 -27.18 -23.24
N VAL A 241 91.69 -26.67 -24.46
CA VAL A 241 90.55 -26.97 -25.40
C VAL A 241 91.04 -27.10 -26.86
N PRO A 242 90.28 -27.68 -27.83
CA PRO A 242 89.51 -26.87 -28.80
C PRO A 242 88.17 -27.52 -29.31
N ALA A 243 87.55 -26.97 -30.37
CA ALA A 243 86.11 -27.10 -30.70
C ALA A 243 85.72 -28.03 -31.89
N GLY A 244 84.42 -28.34 -32.01
CA GLY A 244 83.77 -29.04 -33.14
C GLY A 244 82.25 -28.77 -33.23
N ARG A 245 81.62 -28.93 -34.41
CA ARG A 245 80.21 -28.55 -34.71
C ARG A 245 79.25 -29.74 -34.83
N MET A 246 77.98 -29.58 -34.42
CA MET A 246 76.83 -30.24 -35.08
C MET A 246 75.48 -29.49 -34.90
N ARG A 247 74.44 -29.92 -35.63
CA ARG A 247 73.13 -29.24 -35.79
C ARG A 247 72.08 -29.63 -34.71
N PRO A 248 71.09 -28.77 -34.41
CA PRO A 248 69.92 -29.11 -33.58
C PRO A 248 68.70 -29.60 -34.40
N PRO A 249 67.87 -30.50 -33.86
CA PRO A 249 66.48 -30.72 -34.27
C PRO A 249 65.49 -29.85 -33.45
N ALA A 250 64.21 -29.79 -33.87
CA ALA A 250 63.25 -28.77 -33.44
C ALA A 250 62.34 -29.16 -32.24
N PRO A 251 61.81 -28.19 -31.47
CA PRO A 251 60.84 -28.44 -30.40
C PRO A 251 59.43 -28.73 -30.96
N ALA A 252 58.79 -29.81 -30.47
CA ALA A 252 57.45 -30.20 -30.87
C ALA A 252 56.35 -29.31 -30.26
N LYS A 253 55.40 -28.85 -31.09
CA LYS A 253 54.28 -27.99 -30.66
C LYS A 253 53.15 -28.78 -29.99
N GLY A 254 53.31 -29.07 -28.70
CA GLY A 254 52.22 -29.58 -27.84
C GLY A 254 51.17 -28.50 -27.55
N ASN A 255 50.36 -28.15 -28.55
CA ASN A 255 49.46 -26.99 -28.52
C ASN A 255 48.18 -27.28 -27.71
N SER A 256 48.30 -27.37 -26.38
CA SER A 256 47.14 -27.38 -25.49
C SER A 256 46.38 -26.06 -25.63
N ARG A 257 45.23 -26.09 -26.33
CA ARG A 257 44.37 -24.93 -26.53
C ARG A 257 44.05 -24.31 -25.17
N ARG A 258 44.62 -23.15 -24.87
CA ARG A 258 44.04 -22.21 -23.91
C ARG A 258 42.62 -21.93 -24.40
N ARG A 259 41.63 -22.61 -23.80
CA ARG A 259 40.22 -22.21 -23.94
C ARG A 259 40.17 -20.72 -23.61
N ASN A 260 39.59 -19.92 -24.50
CA ASN A 260 39.40 -18.49 -24.27
C ASN A 260 38.82 -18.31 -22.85
N PRO A 261 39.32 -17.36 -22.05
CA PRO A 261 38.66 -17.01 -20.81
C PRO A 261 37.32 -16.39 -21.20
N THR A 262 36.28 -17.24 -21.26
CA THR A 262 34.91 -16.75 -21.21
C THR A 262 34.82 -15.96 -19.91
N PHE A 263 34.54 -14.66 -20.02
CA PHE A 263 34.23 -13.84 -18.87
C PHE A 263 33.00 -14.46 -18.19
N GLN A 264 33.24 -15.29 -17.17
CA GLN A 264 32.20 -15.73 -16.26
C GLN A 264 31.83 -14.51 -15.43
N ALA A 265 30.99 -13.66 -16.03
CA ALA A 265 30.52 -12.42 -15.44
C ALA A 265 30.05 -12.72 -14.02
N ASN A 266 30.67 -12.05 -13.05
CA ASN A 266 30.50 -12.33 -11.63
C ASN A 266 28.99 -12.47 -11.33
N PRO A 267 28.53 -13.61 -10.78
CA PRO A 267 27.11 -13.86 -10.53
C PRO A 267 26.39 -12.70 -9.83
N PHE A 268 27.10 -11.97 -8.96
CA PHE A 268 26.57 -10.77 -8.31
C PHE A 268 26.36 -9.61 -9.28
N MET A 269 27.33 -9.31 -10.15
CA MET A 269 27.20 -8.25 -11.17
C MET A 269 26.05 -8.53 -12.14
N VAL A 270 25.85 -9.80 -12.54
CA VAL A 270 24.72 -10.20 -13.40
C VAL A 270 23.38 -10.02 -12.67
N ALA A 271 23.31 -10.38 -11.40
CA ALA A 271 22.11 -10.17 -10.57
C ALA A 271 21.81 -8.68 -10.34
N THR A 272 22.82 -7.86 -10.07
CA THR A 272 22.68 -6.40 -9.89
C THR A 272 22.26 -5.70 -11.19
N ALA A 273 22.84 -6.07 -12.33
CA ALA A 273 22.42 -5.55 -13.63
C ALA A 273 20.95 -5.88 -13.93
N ALA A 274 20.52 -7.12 -13.64
CA ALA A 274 19.12 -7.52 -13.77
C ALA A 274 18.19 -6.78 -12.80
N ALA A 275 18.59 -6.55 -11.54
CA ALA A 275 17.82 -5.72 -10.60
C ALA A 275 17.61 -4.30 -11.13
N ILE A 276 18.65 -3.67 -11.68
CA ILE A 276 18.55 -2.32 -12.27
C ILE A 276 17.58 -2.32 -13.45
N VAL A 277 17.70 -3.29 -14.37
CA VAL A 277 16.80 -3.40 -15.54
C VAL A 277 15.34 -3.61 -15.11
N ILE A 278 15.07 -4.46 -14.11
CA ILE A 278 13.72 -4.67 -13.58
C ILE A 278 13.18 -3.39 -12.92
N GLY A 279 13.96 -2.73 -12.06
CA GLY A 279 13.57 -1.47 -11.43
C GLY A 279 13.26 -0.37 -12.46
N SER A 280 14.14 -0.18 -13.45
CA SER A 280 13.92 0.77 -14.55
C SER A 280 12.71 0.40 -15.41
N ALA A 281 12.44 -0.89 -15.65
CA ALA A 281 11.24 -1.32 -16.36
C ALA A 281 9.95 -1.04 -15.55
N MET A 282 9.98 -1.14 -14.22
CA MET A 282 8.85 -0.77 -13.36
C MET A 282 8.61 0.74 -13.37
N PHE A 283 9.65 1.57 -13.31
CA PHE A 283 9.51 3.04 -13.47
C PHE A 283 9.01 3.45 -14.85
N ALA A 284 9.43 2.75 -15.92
CA ALA A 284 8.89 2.98 -17.26
C ALA A 284 7.42 2.55 -17.36
N ALA A 285 7.04 1.41 -16.77
CA ALA A 285 5.65 0.95 -16.73
C ALA A 285 4.74 1.92 -15.96
N ASP A 286 5.21 2.47 -14.83
CA ASP A 286 4.50 3.51 -14.08
C ASP A 286 4.21 4.75 -14.94
N TYR A 287 5.20 5.22 -15.70
CA TYR A 287 5.09 6.37 -16.59
C TYR A 287 4.19 6.14 -17.81
N TYR A 288 4.19 4.93 -18.40
CA TYR A 288 3.38 4.62 -19.58
C TYR A 288 1.97 4.07 -19.28
N ALA A 289 1.69 3.66 -18.04
CA ALA A 289 0.36 3.22 -17.59
C ALA A 289 -0.43 4.37 -16.93
N GLU A 290 -0.18 5.62 -17.30
CA GLU A 290 -0.86 6.79 -16.75
C GLU A 290 -2.34 6.82 -17.20
N ASP A 291 -3.25 6.70 -16.22
CA ASP A 291 -4.69 6.66 -16.46
C ASP A 291 -5.20 8.02 -16.95
N THR A 292 -5.98 8.06 -18.03
CA THR A 292 -6.43 9.32 -18.64
C THR A 292 -7.95 9.46 -18.71
N VAL A 293 -8.45 10.67 -18.42
CA VAL A 293 -9.85 11.07 -18.63
C VAL A 293 -9.88 12.15 -19.70
N THR A 294 -10.44 11.82 -20.86
CA THR A 294 -10.64 12.76 -21.96
C THR A 294 -11.85 13.65 -21.66
N VAL A 295 -11.63 14.96 -21.70
CA VAL A 295 -12.69 15.98 -21.62
C VAL A 295 -13.04 16.39 -23.05
N TYR A 296 -14.18 15.91 -23.55
CA TYR A 296 -14.54 16.02 -24.96
C TYR A 296 -15.09 17.40 -25.33
N ARG A 297 -14.63 17.96 -26.46
CA ARG A 297 -15.13 19.26 -26.93
C ARG A 297 -16.54 19.11 -27.50
N ILE A 298 -17.46 19.94 -27.00
CA ILE A 298 -18.84 20.07 -27.49
C ILE A 298 -19.12 21.50 -27.97
N ALA A 299 -20.24 21.68 -28.68
CA ALA A 299 -20.84 22.99 -28.87
C ALA A 299 -21.67 23.37 -27.63
N THR A 300 -21.76 24.66 -27.31
CA THR A 300 -22.60 25.17 -26.20
C THR A 300 -24.08 24.79 -26.34
N SER A 301 -24.56 24.51 -27.56
CA SER A 301 -25.92 24.01 -27.83
C SER A 301 -26.13 22.52 -27.51
N ASP A 302 -25.06 21.76 -27.27
CA ASP A 302 -25.10 20.36 -26.84
C ASP A 302 -24.67 20.21 -25.36
N ALA A 303 -24.67 21.31 -24.59
CA ALA A 303 -24.42 21.30 -23.15
C ALA A 303 -25.54 20.54 -22.40
N PRO A 304 -25.20 19.74 -21.37
CA PRO A 304 -26.18 18.93 -20.66
C PRO A 304 -27.14 19.75 -19.82
N THR A 305 -28.36 19.24 -19.65
CA THR A 305 -29.30 19.71 -18.64
C THR A 305 -28.93 19.07 -17.31
N LEU A 306 -28.52 19.86 -16.31
CA LEU A 306 -28.22 19.31 -14.98
C LEU A 306 -29.51 18.85 -14.29
N ASP A 307 -29.86 17.58 -14.44
CA ASP A 307 -30.96 16.93 -13.72
C ASP A 307 -30.58 15.59 -13.05
N GLY A 308 -29.38 15.07 -13.34
CA GLY A 308 -28.89 13.80 -12.79
C GLY A 308 -29.28 12.58 -13.62
N ASP A 309 -29.73 12.76 -14.87
CA ASP A 309 -29.97 11.69 -15.83
C ASP A 309 -28.76 11.51 -16.78
N SER A 310 -28.50 10.27 -17.20
CA SER A 310 -27.36 9.94 -18.09
C SER A 310 -27.75 9.81 -19.57
N SER A 311 -29.02 10.00 -19.90
CA SER A 311 -29.58 9.85 -21.24
C SER A 311 -29.36 11.07 -22.14
N ASP A 312 -28.83 12.19 -21.62
CA ASP A 312 -28.64 13.41 -22.40
C ASP A 312 -27.68 13.21 -23.60
N ARG A 313 -27.86 13.99 -24.67
CA ARG A 313 -27.29 13.71 -26.00
C ARG A 313 -25.76 13.65 -25.99
N VAL A 314 -25.11 14.55 -25.24
CA VAL A 314 -23.65 14.61 -25.07
C VAL A 314 -23.09 13.29 -24.51
N TRP A 315 -23.74 12.72 -23.50
CA TRP A 315 -23.26 11.55 -22.78
C TRP A 315 -23.31 10.26 -23.59
N ARG A 316 -24.10 10.20 -24.68
CA ARG A 316 -24.26 9.00 -25.52
C ARG A 316 -23.01 8.65 -26.33
N ASN A 317 -22.22 9.64 -26.72
CA ASN A 317 -21.04 9.46 -27.57
C ASN A 317 -19.73 9.34 -26.79
N ILE A 318 -19.74 9.67 -25.49
CA ILE A 318 -18.55 9.65 -24.62
C ILE A 318 -18.45 8.28 -23.93
N GLN A 319 -17.36 7.57 -24.19
CA GLN A 319 -17.03 6.35 -23.46
C GLN A 319 -16.65 6.71 -22.02
N PRO A 320 -17.22 6.06 -20.99
CA PRO A 320 -16.87 6.34 -19.61
C PRO A 320 -15.48 5.80 -19.28
N HIS A 321 -14.66 6.61 -18.61
CA HIS A 321 -13.51 6.10 -17.86
C HIS A 321 -14.04 5.38 -16.61
N MET A 322 -13.55 4.17 -16.31
CA MET A 322 -13.97 3.40 -15.15
C MET A 322 -12.80 3.25 -14.17
N VAL A 323 -13.01 3.63 -12.92
CA VAL A 323 -12.03 3.48 -11.84
C VAL A 323 -12.66 2.80 -10.61
N THR A 324 -12.01 1.74 -10.11
CA THR A 324 -12.40 1.08 -8.86
C THR A 324 -11.74 1.76 -7.67
N THR A 325 -12.57 2.37 -6.83
CA THR A 325 -12.18 2.98 -5.55
C THR A 325 -12.38 1.99 -4.40
N ASN A 326 -11.53 2.05 -3.36
CA ASN A 326 -11.54 1.08 -2.26
C ASN A 326 -11.28 1.73 -0.88
N GLN A 327 -11.37 0.94 0.19
CA GLN A 327 -11.01 1.32 1.57
C GLN A 327 -11.87 2.46 2.17
N GLY A 328 -13.11 2.60 1.69
CA GLY A 328 -14.16 3.29 2.45
C GLY A 328 -14.79 2.35 3.48
N ASP A 329 -15.52 2.90 4.45
CA ASP A 329 -16.37 2.10 5.34
C ASP A 329 -17.79 1.96 4.73
N ASN A 330 -18.64 1.13 5.32
CA ASN A 330 -20.03 0.82 4.92
C ASN A 330 -20.22 0.01 3.61
N PHE A 331 -19.83 0.50 2.42
CA PHE A 331 -20.11 -0.09 1.08
C PHE A 331 -20.18 -1.64 1.02
N ASP A 332 -21.36 -2.23 1.25
CA ASP A 332 -21.64 -3.68 1.38
C ASP A 332 -20.63 -4.47 2.22
N GLY A 333 -19.99 -3.83 3.21
CA GLY A 333 -18.89 -4.38 4.00
C GLY A 333 -17.59 -4.67 3.22
N THR A 334 -17.55 -4.36 1.92
CA THR A 334 -16.37 -4.48 1.04
C THR A 334 -15.52 -3.21 1.05
N GLY A 335 -16.14 -2.05 1.27
CA GLY A 335 -15.47 -0.75 1.17
C GLY A 335 -15.04 -0.38 -0.25
N GLU A 336 -15.65 -1.01 -1.27
CA GLU A 336 -15.33 -0.86 -2.70
C GLU A 336 -16.51 -0.22 -3.46
N SER A 337 -16.19 0.70 -4.37
CA SER A 337 -17.17 1.29 -5.29
C SER A 337 -16.52 1.53 -6.66
N LYS A 338 -17.14 1.03 -7.72
CA LYS A 338 -16.76 1.38 -9.10
C LYS A 338 -17.38 2.72 -9.46
N VAL A 339 -16.56 3.57 -10.06
CA VAL A 339 -16.96 4.90 -10.54
C VAL A 339 -16.79 4.95 -12.06
N TRP A 340 -17.81 5.42 -12.76
CA TRP A 340 -17.79 5.72 -14.19
C TRP A 340 -17.85 7.22 -14.41
N ILE A 341 -16.90 7.77 -15.15
CA ILE A 341 -16.72 9.21 -15.36
C ILE A 341 -16.78 9.52 -16.85
N LYS A 342 -17.65 10.46 -17.24
CA LYS A 342 -17.64 11.13 -18.55
C LYS A 342 -17.37 12.61 -18.34
N ALA A 343 -16.61 13.23 -19.23
CA ALA A 343 -16.27 14.65 -19.15
C ALA A 343 -16.40 15.32 -20.53
N ALA A 344 -16.97 16.53 -20.54
CA ALA A 344 -17.16 17.35 -21.72
C ALA A 344 -16.87 18.82 -21.41
N HIS A 345 -16.65 19.66 -22.42
CA HIS A 345 -16.51 21.11 -22.25
C HIS A 345 -16.94 21.87 -23.51
N ASP A 346 -17.55 23.04 -23.35
CA ASP A 346 -17.93 23.90 -24.48
C ASP A 346 -16.85 24.93 -24.85
N GLY A 347 -15.84 25.09 -23.99
CA GLY A 347 -14.77 26.10 -24.06
C GLY A 347 -14.89 27.23 -23.03
N THR A 348 -16.02 27.30 -22.32
CA THR A 348 -16.28 28.21 -21.19
C THR A 348 -16.51 27.40 -19.90
N TRP A 349 -17.33 26.35 -20.00
CA TRP A 349 -17.69 25.43 -18.92
C TRP A 349 -17.09 24.05 -19.17
N VAL A 350 -16.72 23.37 -18.08
CA VAL A 350 -16.54 21.91 -18.04
C VAL A 350 -17.81 21.28 -17.46
N TYR A 351 -18.15 20.10 -17.96
CA TYR A 351 -19.23 19.26 -17.50
C TYR A 351 -18.70 17.87 -17.16
N PHE A 352 -19.11 17.32 -16.02
CA PHE A 352 -18.86 15.93 -15.66
C PHE A 352 -20.18 15.21 -15.41
N LEU A 353 -20.30 13.98 -15.92
CA LEU A 353 -21.27 12.99 -15.46
C LEU A 353 -20.49 11.91 -14.73
N VAL A 354 -20.82 11.70 -13.46
CA VAL A 354 -20.20 10.69 -12.60
C VAL A 354 -21.29 9.76 -12.08
N ILE A 355 -21.08 8.46 -12.24
CA ILE A 355 -21.94 7.41 -11.70
C ILE A 355 -21.09 6.55 -10.78
N TRP A 356 -21.58 6.18 -9.60
CA TRP A 356 -20.88 5.24 -8.72
C TRP A 356 -21.82 4.23 -8.08
N GLU A 357 -21.28 3.04 -7.78
CA GLU A 357 -21.98 2.01 -6.97
C GLU A 357 -22.11 2.49 -5.52
N ASP A 358 -23.34 2.56 -5.02
CA ASP A 358 -23.65 2.99 -3.66
C ASP A 358 -24.87 2.20 -3.14
N PRO A 359 -24.71 1.30 -2.15
CA PRO A 359 -25.76 0.36 -1.75
C PRO A 359 -26.93 1.07 -1.07
N THR A 360 -26.68 2.21 -0.42
CA THR A 360 -27.69 3.03 0.24
C THR A 360 -28.01 4.29 -0.57
N ARG A 361 -29.08 4.99 -0.15
CA ARG A 361 -29.38 6.38 -0.54
C ARG A 361 -29.57 7.15 0.76
N SER A 362 -28.47 7.43 1.45
CA SER A 362 -28.53 7.96 2.80
C SER A 362 -28.57 9.48 2.81
N LEU A 363 -29.65 10.00 3.37
CA LEU A 363 -29.89 11.43 3.60
C LEU A 363 -29.82 11.79 5.09
N LYS A 364 -29.54 10.82 5.97
CA LYS A 364 -29.64 10.93 7.43
C LYS A 364 -28.48 11.71 8.06
N GLN A 365 -28.19 12.92 7.56
CA GLN A 365 -27.19 13.82 8.13
C GLN A 365 -27.61 14.30 9.53
N LEU A 366 -27.07 13.64 10.56
CA LEU A 366 -27.17 13.99 11.99
C LEU A 366 -28.59 14.40 12.48
N PRO A 367 -29.66 13.63 12.17
CA PRO A 367 -31.02 13.96 12.58
C PRO A 367 -31.19 13.92 14.10
N LEU A 368 -32.21 14.64 14.60
CA LEU A 368 -32.54 14.67 16.02
C LEU A 368 -33.87 13.95 16.27
N ILE A 369 -33.92 13.15 17.34
CA ILE A 369 -35.16 12.53 17.82
C ILE A 369 -35.53 13.06 19.20
N LYS A 370 -36.81 13.37 19.40
CA LYS A 370 -37.35 13.74 20.70
C LYS A 370 -37.72 12.51 21.51
N LYS A 371 -37.17 12.40 22.72
CA LYS A 371 -37.45 11.35 23.71
C LYS A 371 -38.03 11.98 24.98
N ALA A 372 -38.40 11.15 25.95
CA ALA A 372 -38.92 11.60 27.24
C ALA A 372 -37.86 12.36 28.08
N ASP A 373 -36.57 12.14 27.85
CA ASP A 373 -35.43 12.87 28.42
C ASP A 373 -34.90 13.99 27.48
N GLY A 374 -35.72 14.48 26.55
CA GLY A 374 -35.41 15.62 25.68
C GLY A 374 -34.93 15.22 24.27
N TRP A 375 -34.20 16.12 23.62
CA TRP A 375 -33.67 15.90 22.26
C TRP A 375 -32.36 15.10 22.26
N HIS A 376 -32.25 14.13 21.36
CA HIS A 376 -31.05 13.32 21.15
C HIS A 376 -30.59 13.48 19.71
N LEU A 377 -29.31 13.78 19.50
CA LEU A 377 -28.66 13.64 18.20
C LEU A 377 -28.49 12.15 17.90
N LEU A 378 -28.83 11.72 16.68
CA LEU A 378 -28.42 10.40 16.19
C LEU A 378 -27.00 10.52 15.61
N GLN A 379 -26.09 9.72 16.14
CA GLN A 379 -24.66 9.70 15.81
C GLN A 379 -24.01 8.39 16.24
N ASN A 380 -22.96 8.00 15.49
CA ASN A 380 -21.95 7.01 15.84
C ASN A 380 -20.55 7.58 15.47
N GLY A 381 -20.02 8.46 16.33
CA GLY A 381 -18.65 8.97 16.24
C GLY A 381 -18.50 10.45 15.88
N PHE A 382 -19.59 11.20 15.67
CA PHE A 382 -19.56 12.66 15.55
C PHE A 382 -18.81 13.35 16.68
N ASP A 383 -18.92 12.85 17.93
CA ASP A 383 -18.17 13.34 19.09
C ASP A 383 -16.64 13.29 18.94
N LYS A 384 -16.14 12.47 18.01
CA LYS A 384 -14.71 12.31 17.66
C LYS A 384 -14.36 12.87 16.28
N GLY A 385 -15.33 13.42 15.54
CA GLY A 385 -15.16 13.80 14.13
C GLY A 385 -14.93 12.60 13.20
N ASP A 386 -15.54 11.46 13.54
CA ASP A 386 -15.54 10.22 12.75
C ASP A 386 -16.94 9.59 12.80
N GLU A 387 -17.95 10.37 12.39
CA GLU A 387 -19.34 9.89 12.27
C GLU A 387 -19.48 8.88 11.13
N ASN A 388 -20.14 7.75 11.37
CA ASN A 388 -20.23 6.65 10.41
C ASN A 388 -21.62 6.00 10.24
N ASP A 389 -22.62 6.37 11.04
CA ASP A 389 -23.99 5.86 10.89
C ASP A 389 -24.90 6.95 10.30
N PHE A 390 -24.84 8.16 10.86
CA PHE A 390 -25.76 9.26 10.57
C PHE A 390 -25.04 10.40 9.82
N ASN A 391 -24.53 10.08 8.64
CA ASN A 391 -24.12 11.05 7.64
C ASN A 391 -24.97 10.92 6.36
N GLU A 392 -24.92 11.97 5.54
CA GLU A 392 -25.38 11.92 4.16
C GLU A 392 -24.34 11.30 3.22
N ASP A 393 -24.81 10.70 2.13
CA ASP A 393 -23.94 10.28 1.02
C ASP A 393 -23.26 11.48 0.38
N LYS A 394 -22.01 11.29 -0.02
CA LYS A 394 -21.19 12.34 -0.63
C LYS A 394 -20.31 11.80 -1.73
N PHE A 395 -19.91 12.72 -2.60
CA PHE A 395 -18.96 12.44 -3.66
C PHE A 395 -18.01 13.62 -3.83
N SER A 396 -16.71 13.32 -4.00
CA SER A 396 -15.68 14.34 -4.15
C SER A 396 -14.84 14.13 -5.40
N LEU A 397 -14.53 15.25 -6.06
CA LEU A 397 -13.52 15.34 -7.12
C LEU A 397 -12.38 16.21 -6.59
N LEU A 398 -11.14 15.72 -6.72
CA LEU A 398 -9.94 16.44 -6.29
C LEU A 398 -9.03 16.69 -7.50
N PHE A 399 -8.82 17.96 -7.82
CA PHE A 399 -7.96 18.43 -8.90
C PHE A 399 -6.64 18.99 -8.37
N THR A 400 -5.53 18.71 -9.06
CA THR A 400 -4.22 19.26 -8.72
C THR A 400 -3.27 19.35 -9.91
N THR A 401 -2.28 20.25 -9.82
CA THR A 401 -1.16 20.36 -10.75
C THR A 401 0.15 19.80 -10.15
N LEU A 402 0.06 19.05 -9.05
CA LEU A 402 1.23 18.50 -8.36
C LEU A 402 1.95 17.43 -9.22
N PRO A 403 3.28 17.51 -9.38
CA PRO A 403 4.04 16.67 -10.32
C PRO A 403 4.43 15.31 -9.70
N ILE A 404 3.48 14.61 -9.08
CA ILE A 404 3.64 13.26 -8.51
C ILE A 404 2.40 12.43 -8.87
N THR A 405 2.58 11.12 -8.98
CA THR A 405 1.59 10.13 -9.46
C THR A 405 1.20 9.12 -8.37
N LEU A 406 1.27 9.49 -7.09
CA LEU A 406 1.14 8.56 -5.96
C LEU A 406 -0.05 8.88 -5.07
N ALA A 407 -0.69 7.85 -4.52
CA ALA A 407 -1.82 8.00 -3.60
C ALA A 407 -1.59 9.13 -2.59
N ALA A 408 -2.60 10.00 -2.47
CA ALA A 408 -2.57 11.17 -1.58
C ALA A 408 -1.51 12.26 -1.87
N ASP A 409 -0.87 12.27 -3.05
CA ASP A 409 -0.04 13.33 -3.68
C ASP A 409 0.40 14.54 -2.82
N ARG A 410 1.08 14.28 -1.69
CA ARG A 410 1.46 15.30 -0.70
C ARG A 410 0.28 16.10 -0.10
N THR A 411 -0.97 15.76 -0.40
CA THR A 411 -2.17 16.34 0.19
C THR A 411 -2.59 15.59 1.44
N PHE A 412 -2.70 14.25 1.45
CA PHE A 412 -3.12 13.51 2.66
C PHE A 412 -1.97 12.81 3.38
N HIS A 413 -1.89 13.02 4.70
CA HIS A 413 -0.77 12.62 5.55
C HIS A 413 -1.25 11.70 6.66
N MET A 414 -0.93 10.41 6.53
CA MET A 414 -1.36 9.33 7.43
C MET A 414 -0.64 9.36 8.78
N SER A 415 -1.33 9.82 9.83
CA SER A 415 -0.96 9.70 11.25
C SER A 415 -2.09 10.27 12.12
N SER A 416 -2.22 9.83 13.37
CA SER A 416 -3.05 10.52 14.38
C SER A 416 -2.48 11.88 14.81
N GLN A 417 -1.23 12.16 14.42
CA GLN A 417 -0.60 13.47 14.51
C GLN A 417 0.44 13.60 13.37
N PRO A 418 0.05 14.08 12.17
CA PRO A 418 0.98 14.19 11.02
C PRO A 418 1.97 15.36 11.14
N LEU A 419 1.52 16.44 11.79
CA LEU A 419 2.27 17.66 12.03
C LEU A 419 2.66 17.74 13.52
N PRO A 420 3.96 17.69 13.88
CA PRO A 420 4.39 17.65 15.28
C PRO A 420 4.06 18.90 16.11
N ASP A 421 3.89 20.05 15.46
CA ASP A 421 3.58 21.35 16.07
C ASP A 421 2.07 21.64 16.17
N LYS A 422 1.22 20.79 15.57
CA LYS A 422 -0.24 20.95 15.55
C LYS A 422 -0.94 19.92 16.46
N PRO A 423 -2.21 20.15 16.83
CA PRO A 423 -3.01 19.20 17.60
C PRO A 423 -3.06 17.81 16.96
N ALA A 424 -3.21 16.79 17.79
CA ALA A 424 -3.59 15.47 17.31
C ALA A 424 -5.00 15.51 16.68
N THR A 425 -5.21 14.64 15.70
CA THR A 425 -6.48 14.52 14.96
C THR A 425 -7.53 13.86 15.85
N LEU A 426 -8.72 14.45 15.99
CA LEU A 426 -9.74 13.98 16.94
C LEU A 426 -10.22 12.54 16.64
N SER A 427 -10.26 12.17 15.37
CA SER A 427 -10.60 10.83 14.86
C SER A 427 -9.44 9.82 14.92
N GLY A 428 -8.22 10.26 15.24
CA GLY A 428 -7.00 9.46 15.14
C GLY A 428 -6.54 9.12 13.71
N ARG A 429 -7.23 9.64 12.68
CA ARG A 429 -6.94 9.42 11.25
C ARG A 429 -6.13 10.56 10.65
N GLY A 430 -5.46 10.31 9.53
CA GLY A 430 -4.73 11.33 8.77
C GLY A 430 -5.57 12.55 8.34
N ILE A 431 -4.90 13.63 7.98
CA ILE A 431 -5.52 14.89 7.51
C ILE A 431 -4.96 15.37 6.17
N HIS A 432 -5.72 16.22 5.49
CA HIS A 432 -5.33 16.84 4.23
C HIS A 432 -4.68 18.23 4.45
N TYR A 433 -3.54 18.50 3.80
CA TYR A 433 -2.86 19.79 3.64
C TYR A 433 -1.78 19.70 2.55
N THR A 434 -1.50 20.79 1.84
CA THR A 434 -0.36 20.88 0.91
C THR A 434 0.93 21.29 1.64
N PRO A 435 2.12 20.90 1.15
CA PRO A 435 3.38 21.09 1.89
C PRO A 435 4.08 22.44 1.66
N ALA A 436 3.47 23.40 0.96
CA ALA A 436 4.12 24.65 0.56
C ALA A 436 3.12 25.83 0.53
N PRO A 437 3.52 27.06 0.92
CA PRO A 437 2.70 28.25 0.76
C PRO A 437 2.27 28.48 -0.69
N ASN A 438 1.05 28.99 -0.88
CA ASN A 438 0.43 29.29 -2.20
C ASN A 438 0.33 28.08 -3.16
N LEU A 439 0.41 26.87 -2.63
CA LEU A 439 0.07 25.63 -3.34
C LEU A 439 -1.28 25.15 -2.83
N TYR A 440 -2.25 25.00 -3.73
CA TYR A 440 -3.58 24.48 -3.43
C TYR A 440 -3.86 23.22 -4.26
N ALA A 441 -4.77 22.39 -3.75
CA ALA A 441 -5.49 21.41 -4.53
C ALA A 441 -6.99 21.67 -4.35
N ASP A 442 -7.70 21.58 -5.45
CA ASP A 442 -9.07 22.04 -5.69
C ASP A 442 -10.02 20.85 -5.44
N ALA A 443 -10.94 20.96 -4.48
CA ALA A 443 -11.58 19.82 -3.84
C ALA A 443 -13.11 19.97 -3.74
N TRP A 444 -13.81 19.62 -4.82
CA TRP A 444 -15.27 19.72 -4.89
C TRP A 444 -15.90 18.66 -3.99
N LEU A 445 -16.95 18.99 -3.24
CA LEU A 445 -17.65 18.05 -2.36
C LEU A 445 -19.18 18.16 -2.45
N TRP A 446 -19.77 17.24 -3.24
CA TRP A 446 -21.23 17.06 -3.32
C TRP A 446 -21.74 16.27 -2.11
N LYS A 447 -22.96 16.58 -1.66
CA LYS A 447 -23.62 15.96 -0.51
C LYS A 447 -25.12 15.80 -0.80
N ALA A 448 -25.68 14.65 -0.43
CA ALA A 448 -27.03 14.24 -0.83
C ALA A 448 -28.17 15.06 -0.19
N THR A 449 -27.91 15.77 0.90
CA THR A 449 -28.89 16.55 1.68
C THR A 449 -28.48 18.03 1.82
N SER A 450 -27.20 18.29 2.02
CA SER A 450 -26.59 19.61 2.21
C SER A 450 -26.11 20.19 0.88
N GLY A 451 -26.79 21.23 0.38
CA GLY A 451 -26.41 21.94 -0.85
C GLY A 451 -26.84 21.21 -2.13
N GLY A 452 -26.55 19.91 -2.27
CA GLY A 452 -26.83 19.11 -3.47
C GLY A 452 -28.29 19.23 -3.98
N PRO A 453 -29.31 19.01 -3.13
CA PRO A 453 -30.73 19.19 -3.49
C PRO A 453 -31.15 20.62 -3.86
N THR A 454 -30.26 21.60 -3.76
CA THR A 454 -30.51 23.01 -4.12
C THR A 454 -29.72 23.46 -5.34
N GLY A 455 -29.10 22.52 -6.08
CA GLY A 455 -28.36 22.80 -7.31
C GLY A 455 -26.92 23.26 -7.09
N TRP A 456 -26.33 22.91 -5.95
CA TRP A 456 -25.02 23.41 -5.49
C TRP A 456 -24.13 22.28 -4.96
N MET A 457 -22.85 22.35 -5.33
CA MET A 457 -21.77 21.53 -4.79
C MET A 457 -20.83 22.46 -4.02
N ASP A 458 -20.22 22.02 -2.92
CA ASP A 458 -19.24 22.86 -2.23
C ASP A 458 -17.93 22.91 -3.03
N ASP A 459 -17.47 24.13 -3.30
CA ASP A 459 -16.07 24.42 -3.62
C ASP A 459 -15.29 24.54 -2.29
N ASP A 460 -14.39 23.60 -2.06
CA ASP A 460 -13.44 23.59 -0.95
C ASP A 460 -12.01 23.41 -1.51
N HIS A 461 -10.98 23.72 -0.72
CA HIS A 461 -9.57 23.47 -1.08
C HIS A 461 -8.78 22.74 0.01
N PHE A 462 -7.71 22.06 -0.42
CA PHE A 462 -6.58 21.70 0.43
C PHE A 462 -5.44 22.71 0.20
N GLY A 463 -5.24 23.59 1.16
CA GLY A 463 -4.12 24.54 1.21
C GLY A 463 -3.03 24.10 2.19
N PRO A 464 -2.09 25.01 2.53
CA PRO A 464 -1.15 24.81 3.63
C PRO A 464 -1.89 24.54 4.96
N PRO A 465 -1.27 23.89 5.95
CA PRO A 465 -1.89 23.71 7.27
C PRO A 465 -2.30 25.05 7.87
N ALA A 466 -3.59 25.21 8.19
CA ALA A 466 -4.09 26.36 8.91
C ALA A 466 -3.58 26.35 10.36
N GLU A 467 -3.46 27.52 10.98
CA GLU A 467 -3.24 27.58 12.43
C GLU A 467 -4.51 27.14 13.18
N PRO A 468 -4.40 26.29 14.21
CA PRO A 468 -5.54 25.68 14.87
C PRO A 468 -6.29 26.70 15.73
N THR A 469 -7.62 26.66 15.71
CA THR A 469 -8.43 27.49 16.60
C THR A 469 -8.23 27.10 18.07
N PRO A 470 -8.52 27.98 19.04
CA PRO A 470 -8.43 27.64 20.46
C PRO A 470 -9.25 26.42 20.87
N ASP A 471 -10.31 26.10 20.14
CA ASP A 471 -11.18 24.94 20.41
C ASP A 471 -10.71 23.67 19.70
N GLN A 472 -10.02 23.77 18.57
CA GLN A 472 -9.26 22.65 17.99
C GLN A 472 -8.06 22.27 18.87
N VAL A 473 -7.35 23.24 19.45
CA VAL A 473 -6.26 23.00 20.43
C VAL A 473 -6.76 22.28 21.69
N LYS A 474 -8.01 22.52 22.11
CA LYS A 474 -8.67 21.83 23.24
C LYS A 474 -9.29 20.47 22.87
N GLY A 475 -9.29 20.08 21.58
CA GLY A 475 -10.00 18.89 21.11
C GLY A 475 -11.53 18.98 21.15
N LEU A 476 -12.10 20.19 21.20
CA LEU A 476 -13.56 20.42 21.18
C LEU A 476 -14.14 20.39 19.76
N THR A 477 -13.30 20.59 18.74
CA THR A 477 -13.65 20.43 17.32
C THR A 477 -12.47 19.80 16.55
N PRO A 478 -12.70 19.08 15.44
CA PRO A 478 -11.62 18.49 14.66
C PRO A 478 -10.68 19.55 14.06
N TYR A 479 -9.36 19.34 14.19
CA TYR A 479 -8.37 20.09 13.41
C TYR A 479 -8.38 19.60 11.96
N LYS A 480 -8.65 20.52 11.01
CA LYS A 480 -8.87 20.20 9.59
C LYS A 480 -7.59 20.17 8.74
N GLY A 481 -6.42 20.43 9.31
CA GLY A 481 -5.18 20.59 8.55
C GLY A 481 -5.25 21.82 7.65
N GLY A 482 -5.18 21.61 6.34
CA GLY A 482 -5.32 22.63 5.31
C GLY A 482 -6.64 22.57 4.54
N PHE A 483 -7.61 21.73 4.96
CA PHE A 483 -8.95 21.71 4.38
C PHE A 483 -9.79 22.90 4.86
N ALA A 484 -10.25 23.72 3.93
CA ALA A 484 -11.17 24.82 4.18
C ALA A 484 -12.11 25.05 2.98
N PRO A 485 -13.35 25.53 3.23
CA PRO A 485 -14.22 26.01 2.17
C PRO A 485 -13.68 27.30 1.55
N ASP A 486 -14.06 27.53 0.31
CA ASP A 486 -13.64 28.69 -0.45
C ASP A 486 -14.37 29.98 -0.01
N PRO A 487 -13.84 31.19 -0.31
CA PRO A 487 -14.38 32.45 0.17
C PRO A 487 -15.84 32.70 -0.25
N GLY A 488 -16.77 32.41 0.65
CA GLY A 488 -18.19 32.46 0.34
C GLY A 488 -19.09 31.96 1.45
N THR A 489 -20.37 31.80 1.11
CA THR A 489 -21.38 31.15 1.96
C THR A 489 -21.92 29.90 1.27
N ALA A 490 -22.40 28.95 2.06
CA ALA A 490 -23.33 27.92 1.61
C ALA A 490 -24.72 28.22 2.17
N ASN A 491 -25.77 27.70 1.52
CA ASN A 491 -27.16 27.87 1.94
C ASN A 491 -27.65 26.85 2.98
N TYR A 492 -26.74 26.15 3.68
CA TYR A 492 -27.09 25.10 4.63
C TYR A 492 -26.30 25.20 5.95
N SER A 493 -26.88 24.67 7.03
CA SER A 493 -26.18 24.54 8.33
C SER A 493 -26.82 23.47 9.23
N ASP A 494 -26.10 22.99 10.24
CA ASP A 494 -26.65 22.04 11.23
C ASP A 494 -27.90 22.61 11.93
N ASN A 495 -28.97 21.83 12.09
CA ASN A 495 -30.18 22.21 12.82
C ASN A 495 -30.02 22.10 14.34
N PHE A 496 -28.80 22.04 14.88
CA PHE A 496 -28.59 21.86 16.32
C PHE A 496 -27.43 22.69 16.86
N VAL A 497 -27.46 22.87 18.18
CA VAL A 497 -26.33 23.35 18.97
C VAL A 497 -26.01 22.34 20.07
N ILE A 498 -24.71 22.21 20.37
CA ILE A 498 -24.23 21.51 21.55
C ILE A 498 -23.90 22.59 22.59
N ASP A 499 -24.70 22.68 23.65
CA ASP A 499 -24.57 23.75 24.64
C ASP A 499 -24.66 23.26 26.11
N ARG A 500 -24.10 24.07 27.03
CA ARG A 500 -23.98 23.72 28.45
C ARG A 500 -25.30 23.82 29.23
N GLU A 501 -26.35 24.40 28.65
CA GLU A 501 -27.67 24.52 29.27
C GLU A 501 -28.54 23.33 28.88
N ALA A 502 -28.51 22.89 27.62
CA ALA A 502 -29.03 21.60 27.18
C ALA A 502 -28.38 20.41 27.93
N ALA A 503 -27.14 20.56 28.39
CA ALA A 503 -26.48 19.57 29.26
C ALA A 503 -27.00 19.60 30.72
N ARG A 504 -27.56 20.72 31.18
CA ARG A 504 -28.18 20.87 32.51
C ARG A 504 -29.66 20.52 32.55
N LEU A 505 -30.36 20.63 31.42
CA LEU A 505 -31.81 20.45 31.30
C LEU A 505 -32.25 18.98 31.06
N GLY A 506 -31.32 18.04 30.98
CA GLY A 506 -31.60 16.61 30.74
C GLY A 506 -31.39 16.16 29.30
N ASN A 507 -31.48 17.08 28.33
CA ASN A 507 -31.32 16.88 26.86
C ASN A 507 -29.91 16.44 26.40
N ARG A 508 -29.11 15.82 27.27
CA ARG A 508 -27.76 15.26 27.01
C ARG A 508 -26.76 16.21 26.32
N GLY A 509 -27.00 17.52 26.37
CA GLY A 509 -26.15 18.53 25.74
C GLY A 509 -26.60 19.04 24.37
N VAL A 510 -27.71 18.56 23.80
CA VAL A 510 -28.15 18.91 22.44
C VAL A 510 -29.49 19.65 22.44
N ARG A 511 -29.64 20.64 21.56
CA ARG A 511 -30.88 21.37 21.35
C ARG A 511 -31.06 21.77 19.87
N PRO A 512 -32.24 21.61 19.26
CA PRO A 512 -32.50 22.10 17.91
C PRO A 512 -32.34 23.63 17.80
N LYS A 513 -31.94 24.12 16.63
CA LYS A 513 -32.01 25.55 16.28
C LYS A 513 -33.41 25.95 15.86
N ARG A 514 -34.11 25.07 15.11
CA ARG A 514 -35.47 25.26 14.63
C ARG A 514 -36.30 23.99 14.78
N LEU A 515 -37.61 24.18 14.88
CA LEU A 515 -38.64 23.13 14.95
C LEU A 515 -39.60 23.30 13.76
N PRO A 516 -40.21 22.22 13.24
CA PRO A 516 -41.16 22.32 12.14
C PRO A 516 -42.44 23.05 12.58
N LYS A 517 -43.04 23.82 11.66
CA LYS A 517 -44.36 24.45 11.87
C LYS A 517 -45.48 23.43 11.89
N ASP A 518 -45.31 22.35 11.11
CA ASP A 518 -46.19 21.20 11.03
C ASP A 518 -45.34 19.94 11.06
N VAL A 519 -45.48 19.16 12.14
CA VAL A 519 -44.75 17.90 12.33
C VAL A 519 -45.18 16.85 11.31
N ALA A 520 -46.47 16.78 10.97
CA ALA A 520 -46.98 15.77 10.04
C ALA A 520 -46.51 16.06 8.60
N ALA A 521 -46.50 17.32 8.17
CA ALA A 521 -45.94 17.73 6.89
C ALA A 521 -44.42 17.48 6.81
N MET A 522 -43.68 17.72 7.90
CA MET A 522 -42.23 17.44 7.97
C MET A 522 -41.93 15.93 7.94
N THR A 523 -42.72 15.12 8.66
CA THR A 523 -42.64 13.65 8.58
C THR A 523 -42.94 13.16 7.16
N ALA A 524 -44.00 13.67 6.51
CA ALA A 524 -44.33 13.29 5.14
C ALA A 524 -43.23 13.68 4.13
N ALA A 525 -42.54 14.82 4.33
CA ALA A 525 -41.42 15.24 3.49
C ALA A 525 -40.17 14.36 3.65
N MET A 526 -39.96 13.76 4.82
CA MET A 526 -38.88 12.79 5.06
C MET A 526 -39.19 11.37 4.54
N GLY A 527 -40.42 11.11 4.09
CA GLY A 527 -40.84 9.79 3.60
C GLY A 527 -41.08 8.78 4.72
N GLU A 528 -40.80 7.50 4.46
CA GLU A 528 -40.82 6.47 5.49
C GLU A 528 -39.59 6.62 6.40
N ILE A 529 -39.79 7.01 7.65
CA ILE A 529 -38.71 7.24 8.62
C ILE A 529 -38.23 5.89 9.18
N ASN A 530 -37.22 5.31 8.56
CA ASN A 530 -36.41 4.27 9.16
C ASN A 530 -35.13 4.89 9.79
N LEU A 531 -34.69 4.35 10.93
CA LEU A 531 -33.53 4.84 11.67
C LEU A 531 -32.38 3.79 11.72
N ASP A 532 -32.50 2.69 10.99
CA ASP A 532 -31.35 1.90 10.58
C ASP A 532 -30.56 2.71 9.53
N PRO A 533 -29.26 2.99 9.73
CA PRO A 533 -28.48 3.78 8.78
C PRO A 533 -28.37 3.08 7.41
N ASN A 534 -28.29 1.74 7.40
CA ASN A 534 -28.08 0.91 6.21
C ASN A 534 -29.32 0.81 5.29
N ILE A 535 -30.44 1.45 5.65
CA ILE A 535 -31.69 1.43 4.87
C ILE A 535 -31.90 2.81 4.23
N GLY A 536 -31.63 2.92 2.93
CA GLY A 536 -31.72 4.18 2.17
C GLY A 536 -33.12 4.79 2.10
N GLU A 537 -33.19 6.11 1.95
CA GLU A 537 -34.42 6.89 1.92
C GLU A 537 -35.22 6.70 0.61
N SER A 538 -36.55 6.63 0.71
CA SER A 538 -37.47 6.48 -0.44
C SER A 538 -37.33 7.60 -1.49
N GLU A 539 -37.60 7.31 -2.77
CA GLU A 539 -37.59 8.33 -3.84
C GLU A 539 -38.49 9.52 -3.47
N GLY A 540 -38.02 10.75 -3.73
CA GLY A 540 -38.69 11.99 -3.34
C GLY A 540 -38.53 12.41 -1.87
N ALA A 541 -38.06 11.53 -0.98
CA ALA A 541 -37.79 11.90 0.42
C ALA A 541 -36.65 12.93 0.55
N ARG A 542 -36.80 13.81 1.55
CA ARG A 542 -35.93 14.96 1.83
C ARG A 542 -35.68 15.10 3.34
N TRP A 543 -34.42 15.05 3.74
CA TRP A 543 -34.00 15.14 5.16
C TRP A 543 -33.33 16.48 5.51
N PHE A 544 -33.86 17.57 4.96
CA PHE A 544 -33.54 18.94 5.37
C PHE A 544 -34.81 19.79 5.56
N MET A 545 -34.74 20.74 6.48
CA MET A 545 -35.83 21.65 6.86
C MET A 545 -35.53 23.07 6.38
N THR A 546 -36.46 23.72 5.69
CA THR A 546 -36.27 25.13 5.26
C THR A 546 -36.72 26.13 6.33
N GLU A 547 -36.26 27.38 6.24
CA GLU A 547 -36.79 28.49 7.06
C GLU A 547 -38.31 28.69 6.86
N ALA A 548 -38.82 28.52 5.64
CA ALA A 548 -40.25 28.65 5.34
C ALA A 548 -41.12 27.64 6.12
N GLU A 549 -40.61 26.43 6.36
CA GLU A 549 -41.30 25.32 7.01
C GLU A 549 -41.16 25.31 8.54
N SER A 550 -40.38 26.22 9.12
CA SER A 550 -39.89 26.07 10.49
C SER A 550 -39.90 27.38 11.30
N VAL A 551 -39.97 27.23 12.63
CA VAL A 551 -39.83 28.31 13.60
C VAL A 551 -38.53 28.16 14.38
N PRO A 552 -37.89 29.25 14.84
CA PRO A 552 -36.82 29.18 15.85
C PRO A 552 -37.25 28.38 17.07
N TYR A 553 -36.32 27.65 17.68
CA TYR A 553 -36.59 26.88 18.90
C TYR A 553 -37.09 27.79 20.03
N SER A 554 -38.20 27.42 20.65
CA SER A 554 -38.69 27.97 21.92
C SER A 554 -39.17 26.85 22.84
N ALA A 555 -39.28 27.10 24.15
CA ALA A 555 -39.73 26.10 25.10
C ALA A 555 -41.21 25.71 24.86
N GLU A 556 -42.01 26.63 24.35
CA GLU A 556 -43.43 26.48 24.05
C GLU A 556 -43.65 25.64 22.78
N ALA A 557 -42.85 25.88 21.73
CA ALA A 557 -42.87 25.07 20.51
C ALA A 557 -42.29 23.66 20.76
N ASP A 558 -41.25 23.55 21.60
CA ASP A 558 -40.76 22.25 22.04
C ASP A 558 -41.82 21.48 22.84
N ALA A 559 -42.46 22.11 23.84
CA ALA A 559 -43.51 21.47 24.65
C ALA A 559 -44.70 20.94 23.82
N GLN A 560 -44.98 21.55 22.66
CA GLN A 560 -45.99 21.09 21.72
C GLN A 560 -45.50 19.97 20.77
N THR A 561 -44.18 19.82 20.60
CA THR A 561 -43.60 18.78 19.74
C THR A 561 -43.68 17.40 20.42
N PRO A 562 -44.34 16.39 19.81
CA PRO A 562 -44.53 15.08 20.44
C PRO A 562 -43.23 14.31 20.71
N ILE A 563 -43.24 13.45 21.74
CA ILE A 563 -42.21 12.42 21.93
C ILE A 563 -42.29 11.42 20.77
N GLY A 564 -41.14 10.98 20.25
CA GLY A 564 -41.02 10.17 19.04
C GLY A 564 -40.79 10.99 17.77
N THR A 565 -41.01 12.32 17.80
CA THR A 565 -40.74 13.19 16.64
C THR A 565 -39.27 13.13 16.24
N VAL A 566 -39.00 12.78 14.98
CA VAL A 566 -37.70 12.99 14.32
C VAL A 566 -37.75 14.32 13.58
N VAL A 567 -36.64 15.06 13.57
CA VAL A 567 -36.45 16.26 12.74
C VAL A 567 -35.12 16.20 12.00
N PRO A 568 -35.03 16.78 10.78
CA PRO A 568 -33.78 16.96 10.06
C PRO A 568 -32.66 17.56 10.89
N GLY A 569 -31.46 17.01 10.71
CA GLY A 569 -30.20 17.58 11.21
C GLY A 569 -29.66 18.72 10.36
N VAL A 570 -30.24 18.97 9.19
CA VAL A 570 -29.84 20.04 8.25
C VAL A 570 -30.95 21.08 8.12
N LEU A 571 -30.57 22.36 8.22
CA LEU A 571 -31.34 23.51 7.78
C LEU A 571 -30.87 23.96 6.40
N VAL A 572 -31.81 24.31 5.52
CA VAL A 572 -31.55 25.05 4.28
C VAL A 572 -32.13 26.46 4.40
N SER A 573 -31.25 27.45 4.33
CA SER A 573 -31.53 28.87 4.58
C SER A 573 -30.41 29.77 4.01
N GLY A 574 -30.78 30.86 3.34
CA GLY A 574 -29.83 31.77 2.71
C GLY A 574 -29.40 31.29 1.32
N GLU A 575 -28.24 31.77 0.86
CA GLU A 575 -27.74 31.56 -0.51
C GLU A 575 -26.30 31.04 -0.51
N PHE A 576 -25.95 30.27 -1.53
CA PHE A 576 -24.56 30.04 -1.91
C PHE A 576 -24.03 31.30 -2.58
N THR A 577 -22.91 31.83 -2.10
CA THR A 577 -22.32 33.08 -2.62
C THR A 577 -20.79 33.01 -2.64
N GLY A 578 -20.17 33.85 -3.47
CA GLY A 578 -18.71 33.99 -3.55
C GLY A 578 -18.04 32.92 -4.41
N ASP A 579 -16.78 32.65 -4.11
CA ASP A 579 -15.89 31.69 -4.78
C ASP A 579 -16.47 30.26 -4.64
N ARG A 580 -16.95 29.93 -3.43
CA ARG A 580 -17.67 28.69 -3.06
C ARG A 580 -18.94 28.40 -3.88
N ALA A 581 -19.37 29.32 -4.74
CA ALA A 581 -20.58 29.27 -5.53
C ALA A 581 -20.31 29.24 -7.05
N ASP A 582 -19.17 28.67 -7.48
CA ASP A 582 -18.85 28.50 -8.91
C ASP A 582 -19.15 27.10 -9.50
N ILE A 583 -19.54 26.12 -8.66
CA ILE A 583 -19.94 24.78 -9.10
C ILE A 583 -21.47 24.58 -9.00
N ARG A 584 -22.05 24.10 -10.10
CA ARG A 584 -23.43 23.62 -10.19
C ARG A 584 -23.48 22.11 -10.26
N CYS A 585 -24.54 21.51 -9.75
CA CYS A 585 -24.76 20.08 -9.86
C CYS A 585 -26.25 19.71 -9.84
N ALA A 586 -26.56 18.50 -10.29
CA ALA A 586 -27.81 17.79 -10.00
C ALA A 586 -27.50 16.29 -9.84
N ALA A 587 -28.29 15.58 -9.04
CA ALA A 587 -28.04 14.18 -8.76
C ALA A 587 -29.30 13.37 -8.49
N ARG A 588 -29.29 12.11 -8.94
CA ARG A 588 -30.35 11.13 -8.72
C ARG A 588 -29.73 9.79 -8.29
N TRP A 589 -30.34 9.14 -7.31
CA TRP A 589 -30.02 7.74 -6.99
C TRP A 589 -31.07 6.82 -7.60
N ALA A 590 -30.64 5.72 -8.20
CA ALA A 590 -31.50 4.64 -8.65
C ALA A 590 -30.74 3.30 -8.66
N ALA A 591 -31.37 2.24 -8.17
CA ALA A 591 -30.89 0.85 -8.27
C ALA A 591 -29.43 0.65 -7.80
N GLY A 592 -29.10 1.12 -6.59
CA GLY A 592 -27.76 0.94 -5.99
C GLY A 592 -26.67 1.81 -6.64
N HIS A 593 -27.06 2.90 -7.29
CA HIS A 593 -26.13 3.84 -7.91
C HIS A 593 -26.60 5.28 -7.74
N TRP A 594 -25.68 6.17 -7.38
CA TRP A 594 -25.86 7.60 -7.62
C TRP A 594 -25.40 7.96 -9.03
N THR A 595 -26.14 8.85 -9.68
CA THR A 595 -25.75 9.59 -10.90
C THR A 595 -25.70 11.07 -10.54
N LEU A 596 -24.56 11.70 -10.79
CA LEU A 596 -24.25 13.10 -10.46
C LEU A 596 -23.75 13.81 -11.71
N GLU A 597 -24.41 14.89 -12.08
CA GLU A 597 -23.95 15.83 -13.09
C GLU A 597 -23.39 17.09 -12.43
N ILE A 598 -22.31 17.63 -12.98
CA ILE A 598 -21.56 18.76 -12.42
C ILE A 598 -21.19 19.73 -13.55
N ALA A 599 -21.31 21.04 -13.33
CA ALA A 599 -20.77 22.07 -14.20
C ALA A 599 -20.02 23.16 -13.41
N ARG A 600 -18.82 23.51 -13.86
CA ARG A 600 -18.00 24.64 -13.37
C ARG A 600 -17.42 25.38 -14.57
N LYS A 601 -17.10 26.67 -14.45
CA LYS A 601 -16.24 27.33 -15.46
C LYS A 601 -14.92 26.57 -15.60
N MET A 602 -14.35 26.49 -16.80
CA MET A 602 -13.03 25.86 -17.00
C MET A 602 -11.91 26.59 -16.25
N ASP A 603 -12.07 27.89 -16.00
CA ASP A 603 -11.14 28.74 -15.26
C ASP A 603 -11.90 29.92 -14.61
N THR A 604 -12.14 29.83 -13.31
CA THR A 604 -12.86 30.81 -12.48
C THR A 604 -12.03 32.06 -12.16
N LYS A 605 -10.71 32.01 -12.36
CA LYS A 605 -9.72 33.00 -11.90
C LYS A 605 -9.50 33.07 -10.37
N SER A 606 -10.03 32.13 -9.59
CA SER A 606 -9.60 31.99 -8.20
C SER A 606 -8.13 31.54 -8.12
N LYS A 607 -7.58 31.64 -6.91
CA LYS A 607 -6.25 31.16 -6.52
C LYS A 607 -6.28 29.80 -5.79
N TYR A 608 -7.48 29.33 -5.44
CA TYR A 608 -7.72 28.10 -4.71
C TYR A 608 -8.01 26.96 -5.69
N ASP A 609 -8.88 27.20 -6.67
CA ASP A 609 -9.19 26.29 -7.76
C ASP A 609 -7.97 25.94 -8.65
N VAL A 610 -8.15 24.87 -9.43
CA VAL A 610 -7.30 24.48 -10.55
C VAL A 610 -8.05 24.74 -11.87
N PRO A 611 -7.49 25.55 -12.79
CA PRO A 611 -8.03 25.68 -14.14
C PRO A 611 -7.93 24.36 -14.92
N ILE A 612 -9.05 23.88 -15.46
CA ILE A 612 -9.20 22.58 -16.12
C ILE A 612 -8.54 22.61 -17.52
N LYS A 613 -7.44 21.86 -17.67
CA LYS A 613 -6.57 21.83 -18.86
C LYS A 613 -5.70 20.57 -18.85
N ASN A 614 -5.00 20.33 -19.97
CA ASN A 614 -4.16 19.15 -20.15
C ASN A 614 -3.06 19.06 -19.07
N GLY A 615 -2.87 17.87 -18.52
CA GLY A 615 -1.89 17.64 -17.45
C GLY A 615 -2.33 18.05 -16.04
N VAL A 616 -3.60 18.43 -15.85
CA VAL A 616 -4.22 18.44 -14.51
C VAL A 616 -4.49 16.99 -14.09
N PHE A 617 -4.24 16.69 -12.81
CA PHE A 617 -4.58 15.41 -12.19
C PHE A 617 -5.91 15.49 -11.46
N MET A 618 -6.76 14.49 -11.65
CA MET A 618 -8.05 14.30 -11.01
C MET A 618 -8.06 13.01 -10.18
N ARG A 619 -8.75 13.02 -9.04
CA ARG A 619 -9.01 11.85 -8.18
C ARG A 619 -10.46 11.89 -7.73
N VAL A 620 -11.07 10.73 -7.51
CA VAL A 620 -12.44 10.61 -6.98
C VAL A 620 -12.52 9.85 -5.67
N ALA A 621 -13.57 10.12 -4.89
CA ALA A 621 -13.89 9.50 -3.62
C ALA A 621 -15.41 9.52 -3.34
N ALA A 622 -15.97 8.36 -3.00
CA ALA A 622 -17.38 8.21 -2.60
C ALA A 622 -17.50 7.98 -1.09
N PHE A 623 -18.61 8.40 -0.47
CA PHE A 623 -18.93 8.21 0.95
C PHE A 623 -20.34 7.65 1.08
N ASP A 624 -20.49 6.39 1.53
CA ASP A 624 -21.76 5.75 1.91
C ASP A 624 -22.03 6.04 3.40
N HIS A 625 -22.92 6.99 3.68
CA HIS A 625 -23.27 7.51 5.01
C HIS A 625 -22.14 7.77 6.06
N THR A 626 -20.90 8.08 5.63
CA THR A 626 -19.76 8.39 6.55
C THR A 626 -19.24 9.82 6.45
N GLN A 627 -18.71 10.37 7.55
CA GLN A 627 -18.16 11.74 7.64
C GLN A 627 -16.86 11.92 6.87
N ILE A 628 -15.91 11.02 7.08
CA ILE A 628 -14.52 11.10 6.58
C ILE A 628 -14.01 9.77 5.98
N ARG A 629 -14.85 8.73 5.90
CA ARG A 629 -14.42 7.36 5.60
C ARG A 629 -14.69 6.95 4.16
N HIS A 630 -14.28 7.84 3.26
CA HIS A 630 -14.49 7.69 1.83
C HIS A 630 -13.62 6.60 1.19
N THR A 631 -14.08 6.10 0.05
CA THR A 631 -13.26 5.29 -0.85
C THR A 631 -12.12 6.11 -1.46
N ARG A 632 -11.09 5.43 -1.96
CA ARG A 632 -9.91 6.05 -2.57
C ARG A 632 -9.31 5.21 -3.68
N GLN A 633 -8.62 5.89 -4.60
CA GLN A 633 -7.79 5.30 -5.66
C GLN A 633 -6.30 5.60 -5.43
N ILE A 634 -5.41 4.71 -5.90
CA ILE A 634 -3.96 4.91 -5.74
C ILE A 634 -3.42 5.90 -6.77
N ARG A 635 -3.57 5.62 -8.06
CA ARG A 635 -3.11 6.49 -9.16
C ARG A 635 -4.07 7.68 -9.32
N PRO A 636 -3.59 8.88 -9.71
CA PRO A 636 -4.46 9.93 -10.23
C PRO A 636 -4.84 9.63 -11.69
N MET A 637 -5.92 10.23 -12.16
CA MET A 637 -6.25 10.28 -13.59
C MET A 637 -5.76 11.60 -14.18
N ARG A 638 -5.03 11.60 -15.30
CA ARG A 638 -4.62 12.81 -16.00
C ARG A 638 -5.72 13.28 -16.95
N LEU A 639 -6.05 14.58 -16.93
CA LEU A 639 -7.02 15.17 -17.83
C LEU A 639 -6.41 15.47 -19.20
N GLU A 640 -7.13 15.09 -20.26
CA GLU A 640 -6.83 15.41 -21.66
C GLU A 640 -7.99 16.20 -22.27
N VAL A 641 -7.81 17.51 -22.45
CA VAL A 641 -8.83 18.45 -22.96
C VAL A 641 -8.59 18.74 -24.45
N GLN A 642 -9.67 18.98 -25.21
CA GLN A 642 -9.70 19.02 -26.68
C GLN A 642 -9.76 20.44 -27.30
#